data_AF-A0A7L2BG43-F1
#
_entry.id   AF-A0A7L2BG43-F1
#
_cell.length_a   1.000
_cell.length_b   1.000
_cell.length_c   1.000
_cell.angle_alpha   90.00
_cell.angle_beta   90.00
_cell.angle_gamma   90.00
#
_symmetry.space_group_name_H-M   'P 1'
#
loop_
_entity.id
_entity.type
_entity.pdbx_description
1 polymer ?
#
loop_
_entity_poly.entity_id
_entity_poly.type
_entity_poly.pdbx_seq_one_letter_code
_entity_poly.pdbx_strand_id
1 'polypeptide(L)'
;EIHIKEPIEKEVNPHLLPGELLLCEASTVYKYIQEDGSNRGTYGKLVCTNFKISFLDDDSASDDNEPQFKNKIVGENDITLQCVDQIYGVYDEKKKLLTGQLRKYPEKLIIYCKDLRVFNFCLRYTKEEEVKRIVSGIVHHSQTPKLLKRLFLFSYASAAPNNTDGRNQTVMFETLEDWRDELERTKGNVKYKAVTTNEGYRVSEKLPLYFVVPICISEESILKYEGRGIPIWCWSCHNGAALLKMSTFPKEQDDSTSQMQKAFLDGIYKTISKPPYELLKLDDLSSSLPSLQDIQTAYTRFKQLFLIDNSTDFWATDVKWFSLLESTNWLEIIRRVLKKAIEVAECLEIQHTNVLLIEESGADLCCVISSLVQVMMDSYSRTKSGFQSLIQKEWVIGGHGFLDRCNHLHKTEKEEAPVFLLLLNCVWQLVQQYPPAFEFTETYLTVLSDSLYVPIFSTFFFNSQHQRDTNKSGESLKTQSGPFRFLTVWDWAVQFDPKAQAFLNNPLYAEKPKPDKSQRKTARFKHQRQLSLPLTQAKPSTKRGFFREETDHLIKNILGKRIGKFINPSDEPPNSLREFYDSWHSKPVDYHGLLLPRIDGPEIKVWAQRYLRWIPEAQLHGGGTIATAAKILDLMEEVQSLQVKVDEEHSQAVSGDVHSVPMLRNSARLSSLFPFALLQRQSVKPALPTSTWKDLEDEDDLVKRDDEFVDLSGDML
;
A
#
# COMPACT_ATOMS: atom_id res chain seq x y z
N GLU A 1 33.58 -31.60 21.98
CA GLU A 1 33.98 -30.40 22.73
C GLU A 1 33.88 -29.21 21.79
N ILE A 2 32.88 -28.36 21.97
CA ILE A 2 32.70 -27.14 21.19
C ILE A 2 33.43 -26.06 21.97
N HIS A 3 34.45 -25.46 21.37
CA HIS A 3 35.19 -24.37 21.96
C HIS A 3 34.25 -23.18 22.15
N ILE A 4 33.81 -22.96 23.40
CA ILE A 4 33.15 -21.73 23.82
C ILE A 4 34.26 -20.68 23.88
N LYS A 5 34.37 -19.85 22.84
CA LYS A 5 35.10 -18.58 22.95
C LYS A 5 34.28 -17.70 23.90
N GLU A 6 34.91 -17.22 24.96
CA GLU A 6 34.33 -16.18 25.82
C GLU A 6 33.93 -14.97 24.94
N PRO A 7 32.68 -14.48 25.04
CA PRO A 7 32.27 -13.31 24.29
C PRO A 7 32.99 -12.10 24.89
N ILE A 8 33.82 -11.45 24.07
CA ILE A 8 34.33 -10.11 24.36
C ILE A 8 33.10 -9.20 24.31
N GLU A 9 32.60 -8.78 25.47
CA GLU A 9 31.51 -7.80 25.61
C GLU A 9 31.94 -6.46 24.99
N LYS A 10 31.78 -6.32 23.66
CA LYS A 10 31.58 -4.98 23.08
C LYS A 10 30.14 -4.62 23.41
N GLU A 11 29.92 -3.66 24.31
CA GLU A 11 28.59 -3.13 24.60
C GLU A 11 28.00 -2.49 23.32
N VAL A 12 27.23 -3.26 22.57
CA VAL A 12 26.40 -2.75 21.47
C VAL A 12 25.17 -2.10 22.11
N ASN A 13 25.18 -0.78 22.19
CA ASN A 13 24.06 0.00 22.72
C ASN A 13 23.02 0.27 21.63
N PRO A 14 21.70 0.16 21.92
CA PRO A 14 20.66 0.42 20.94
C PRO A 14 20.67 1.89 20.51
N HIS A 15 20.43 2.13 19.22
CA HIS A 15 20.14 3.49 18.74
C HIS A 15 18.73 3.90 19.16
N LEU A 16 18.66 4.83 20.11
CA LEU A 16 17.41 5.35 20.68
C LEU A 16 17.01 6.67 20.03
N LEU A 17 15.74 6.79 19.66
CA LEU A 17 15.14 8.04 19.19
C LEU A 17 14.93 9.03 20.35
N PRO A 18 14.74 10.33 20.07
CA PRO A 18 14.37 11.31 21.09
C PRO A 18 13.13 10.86 21.88
N GLY A 19 13.24 10.81 23.21
CA GLY A 19 12.17 10.37 24.11
C GLY A 19 12.00 8.84 24.22
N GLU A 20 12.84 8.06 23.51
CA GLU A 20 12.85 6.61 23.62
C GLU A 20 13.61 6.15 24.86
N LEU A 21 13.00 5.23 25.61
CA LEU A 21 13.50 4.73 26.89
C LEU A 21 13.57 3.22 26.87
N LEU A 22 14.72 2.68 27.30
CA LEU A 22 14.93 1.26 27.53
C LEU A 22 14.03 0.77 28.68
N LEU A 23 13.25 -0.28 28.44
CA LEU A 23 12.33 -0.85 29.44
C LEU A 23 12.86 -2.18 29.98
N CYS A 24 13.26 -3.08 29.09
CA CYS A 24 13.88 -4.34 29.47
C CYS A 24 14.78 -4.87 28.36
N GLU A 25 15.71 -5.73 28.77
CA GLU A 25 16.67 -6.38 27.90
C GLU A 25 16.99 -7.79 28.39
N ALA A 26 17.42 -8.62 27.43
CA ALA A 26 17.93 -9.96 27.64
C ALA A 26 19.12 -10.21 26.71
N SER A 27 20.20 -10.77 27.25
CA SER A 27 21.43 -11.08 26.52
C SER A 27 21.45 -12.55 26.10
N THR A 28 22.39 -12.93 25.23
CA THR A 28 22.54 -14.34 24.77
C THR A 28 21.26 -14.92 24.17
N VAL A 29 20.49 -14.08 23.49
CA VAL A 29 19.29 -14.49 22.74
C VAL A 29 19.73 -14.93 21.35
N TYR A 30 19.24 -16.07 20.88
CA TYR A 30 19.54 -16.57 19.55
C TYR A 30 18.37 -16.29 18.61
N LYS A 31 18.58 -15.43 17.59
CA LYS A 31 17.57 -15.15 16.55
C LYS A 31 17.75 -16.14 15.40
N TYR A 32 16.71 -16.89 15.06
CA TYR A 32 16.71 -17.71 13.85
C TYR A 32 16.58 -16.84 12.60
N ILE A 33 17.39 -17.13 11.58
CA ILE A 33 17.23 -16.57 10.24
C ILE A 33 16.30 -17.51 9.47
N GLN A 34 15.27 -16.98 8.81
CA GLN A 34 14.33 -17.77 7.99
C GLN A 34 14.94 -18.20 6.64
N GLU A 35 16.21 -18.62 6.60
CA GLU A 35 16.86 -19.09 5.37
C GLU A 35 16.85 -20.63 5.25
N ASP A 36 16.27 -21.14 4.17
CA ASP A 36 16.48 -22.47 3.56
C ASP A 36 16.41 -23.68 4.51
N GLY A 37 15.50 -23.67 5.49
CA GLY A 37 15.31 -24.83 6.39
C GLY A 37 16.52 -25.19 7.23
N SER A 38 17.56 -24.35 7.24
CA SER A 38 18.73 -24.50 8.08
C SER A 38 18.49 -23.74 9.38
N ASN A 39 18.64 -24.38 10.54
CA ASN A 39 18.50 -23.75 11.87
C ASN A 39 19.65 -22.75 12.17
N ARG A 40 20.08 -21.96 11.19
CA ARG A 40 21.10 -20.92 11.32
C ARG A 40 20.49 -19.65 11.90
N GLY A 41 21.32 -18.89 12.59
CA GLY A 41 20.88 -17.76 13.40
C GLY A 41 22.07 -17.09 14.05
N THR A 42 21.83 -15.93 14.62
CA THR A 42 22.86 -15.13 15.28
C THR A 42 22.53 -14.96 16.76
N TYR A 43 23.58 -14.92 17.58
CA TYR A 43 23.46 -14.54 18.98
C TYR A 43 23.49 -13.03 19.11
N GLY A 44 22.78 -12.54 20.10
CA GLY A 44 22.71 -11.11 20.33
C GLY A 44 21.90 -10.74 21.56
N LYS A 45 21.58 -9.46 21.63
CA LYS A 45 20.82 -8.84 22.71
C LYS A 45 19.42 -8.47 22.22
N LEU A 46 18.40 -8.94 22.91
CA LEU A 46 17.01 -8.55 22.68
C LEU A 46 16.64 -7.41 23.61
N VAL A 47 16.21 -6.29 23.04
CA VAL A 47 15.91 -5.05 23.74
C VAL A 47 14.45 -4.67 23.50
N CYS A 48 13.75 -4.22 24.53
CA CYS A 48 12.42 -3.66 24.45
C CYS A 48 12.40 -2.25 25.04
N THR A 49 11.96 -1.28 24.26
CA THR A 49 11.82 0.13 24.62
C THR A 49 10.35 0.53 24.67
N ASN A 50 10.05 1.77 25.04
CA ASN A 50 8.70 2.34 24.93
C ASN A 50 8.25 2.59 23.48
N PHE A 51 9.09 2.33 22.48
CA PHE A 51 8.81 2.50 21.05
C PHE A 51 8.86 1.19 20.27
N LYS A 52 9.89 0.36 20.49
CA LYS A 52 10.19 -0.81 19.66
C LYS A 52 10.82 -1.96 20.43
N ILE A 53 10.82 -3.12 19.81
CA ILE A 53 11.59 -4.30 20.15
C ILE A 53 12.73 -4.37 19.12
N SER A 54 13.97 -4.43 19.59
CA SER A 54 15.17 -4.43 18.75
C SER A 54 16.03 -5.64 19.07
N PHE A 55 16.50 -6.35 18.04
CA PHE A 55 17.53 -7.38 18.19
C PHE A 55 18.87 -6.83 17.70
N LEU A 56 19.84 -6.76 18.62
CA LEU A 56 21.20 -6.28 18.37
C LEU A 56 22.12 -7.50 18.18
N ASP A 57 22.69 -7.62 16.98
CA ASP A 57 23.55 -8.75 16.61
C ASP A 57 24.99 -8.55 17.10
N ASP A 58 25.56 -9.58 17.72
CA ASP A 58 26.95 -9.58 18.22
C ASP A 58 27.98 -9.50 17.07
N ASP A 59 27.63 -9.97 15.86
CA ASP A 59 28.53 -10.11 14.70
C ASP A 59 28.40 -8.97 13.66
N SER A 60 27.73 -7.86 14.00
CA SER A 60 27.41 -6.73 13.09
C SER A 60 28.61 -5.95 12.52
N ALA A 61 29.85 -6.41 12.71
CA ALA A 61 31.08 -5.76 12.25
C ALA A 61 31.59 -6.20 10.86
N SER A 62 30.83 -6.96 10.06
CA SER A 62 31.21 -7.26 8.68
C SER A 62 30.49 -6.36 7.67
N ASP A 63 31.17 -5.28 7.26
CA ASP A 63 30.74 -4.18 6.39
C ASP A 63 30.24 -4.56 4.96
N ASP A 64 30.12 -5.84 4.61
CA ASP A 64 29.87 -6.26 3.22
C ASP A 64 28.39 -6.45 2.84
N ASN A 65 27.45 -6.37 3.80
CA ASN A 65 26.03 -6.73 3.61
C ASN A 65 25.03 -5.66 4.07
N GLU A 66 25.44 -4.41 4.28
CA GLU A 66 24.46 -3.38 4.63
C GLU A 66 23.50 -3.12 3.46
N PRO A 67 22.18 -3.01 3.73
CA PRO A 67 21.24 -2.65 2.67
C PRO A 67 21.60 -1.26 2.15
N GLN A 68 21.62 -1.13 0.82
CA GLN A 68 21.93 0.15 0.16
C GLN A 68 20.98 1.28 0.59
N PHE A 69 19.76 0.91 1.00
CA PHE A 69 18.74 1.83 1.46
C PHE A 69 18.25 1.43 2.84
N LYS A 70 18.31 2.36 3.79
CA LYS A 70 17.87 2.17 5.17
C LYS A 70 16.76 3.14 5.52
N ASN A 71 15.82 2.66 6.35
CA ASN A 71 14.90 3.53 7.06
C ASN A 71 15.64 4.10 8.28
N LYS A 72 15.59 5.42 8.48
CA LYS A 72 16.30 6.13 9.55
C LYS A 72 15.73 5.89 10.95
N ILE A 73 14.51 5.35 11.03
CA ILE A 73 13.69 5.29 12.25
C ILE A 73 13.60 3.86 12.75
N VAL A 74 13.34 2.91 11.84
CA VAL A 74 13.13 1.49 12.15
C VAL A 74 14.10 0.67 11.33
N GLY A 75 15.03 -0.03 11.98
CA GLY A 75 15.94 -0.98 11.34
C GLY A 75 15.26 -2.30 10.94
N GLU A 76 15.99 -3.16 10.25
CA GLU A 76 15.48 -4.48 9.82
C GLU A 76 15.08 -5.36 11.01
N ASN A 77 15.89 -5.33 12.07
CA ASN A 77 15.70 -6.06 13.31
C ASN A 77 14.79 -5.34 14.32
N ASP A 78 14.19 -4.21 13.93
CA ASP A 78 13.33 -3.41 14.78
C ASP A 78 11.85 -3.67 14.49
N ILE A 79 11.07 -3.85 15.55
CA ILE A 79 9.62 -4.04 15.53
C ILE A 79 9.01 -2.95 16.40
N THR A 80 8.29 -1.99 15.81
CA THR A 80 7.56 -1.01 16.63
C THR A 80 6.49 -1.73 17.46
N LEU A 81 6.22 -1.27 18.68
CA LEU A 81 5.26 -1.93 19.57
C LEU A 81 3.85 -2.02 18.96
N GLN A 82 3.48 -1.07 18.10
CA GLN A 82 2.21 -0.97 17.40
C GLN A 82 2.13 -1.88 16.17
N CYS A 83 3.28 -2.35 15.67
CA CYS A 83 3.36 -3.34 14.61
C CYS A 83 3.25 -4.77 15.15
N VAL A 84 3.40 -5.00 16.47
CA VAL A 84 3.18 -6.33 17.05
C VAL A 84 1.71 -6.73 16.87
N ASP A 85 1.49 -7.89 16.25
CA ASP A 85 0.17 -8.45 15.99
C ASP A 85 -0.14 -9.56 17.00
N GLN A 86 0.64 -10.63 16.99
CA GLN A 86 0.47 -11.78 17.87
C GLN A 86 1.83 -12.25 18.41
N ILE A 87 1.83 -12.75 19.65
CA ILE A 87 3.03 -13.27 20.29
C ILE A 87 2.77 -14.71 20.69
N TYR A 88 3.62 -15.62 20.25
CA TYR A 88 3.56 -17.04 20.60
C TYR A 88 4.79 -17.46 21.41
N GLY A 89 4.57 -18.33 22.39
CA GLY A 89 5.61 -19.05 23.09
C GLY A 89 5.56 -20.52 22.73
N VAL A 90 6.72 -21.12 22.47
CA VAL A 90 6.85 -22.56 22.24
C VAL A 90 7.33 -23.23 23.52
N TYR A 91 6.56 -24.21 23.99
CA TYR A 91 6.83 -25.03 25.17
C TYR A 91 6.85 -26.49 24.75
N ASP A 92 7.96 -27.20 24.93
CA ASP A 92 8.06 -28.61 24.53
C ASP A 92 7.52 -28.84 23.10
N GLU A 93 7.98 -27.99 22.15
CA GLU A 93 7.55 -27.96 20.73
C GLU A 93 6.09 -27.53 20.47
N LYS A 94 5.28 -27.29 21.51
CA LYS A 94 3.90 -26.80 21.36
C LYS A 94 3.84 -25.28 21.37
N LYS A 95 3.41 -24.71 20.24
CA LYS A 95 3.14 -23.29 20.06
C LYS A 95 1.86 -22.87 20.80
N LYS A 96 1.93 -21.83 21.63
CA LYS A 96 0.80 -21.26 22.38
C LYS A 96 0.82 -19.74 22.33
N LEU A 97 -0.35 -19.13 22.17
CA LEU A 97 -0.48 -17.67 22.22
C LEU A 97 -0.16 -17.17 23.64
N LEU A 98 0.68 -16.15 23.74
CA LEU A 98 1.00 -15.48 25.00
C LEU A 98 0.07 -14.29 25.17
N THR A 99 -0.61 -14.22 26.32
CA THR A 99 -1.47 -13.10 26.70
C THR A 99 -1.37 -12.83 28.19
N GLY A 100 -1.41 -11.55 28.57
CA GLY A 100 -1.46 -11.13 29.97
C GLY A 100 -0.27 -11.59 30.82
N GLN A 101 -0.54 -11.95 32.07
CA GLN A 101 0.50 -12.35 33.03
C GLN A 101 0.85 -13.83 32.88
N LEU A 102 2.12 -14.11 32.58
CA LEU A 102 2.62 -15.47 32.33
C LEU A 102 3.07 -16.15 33.64
N ARG A 103 2.71 -17.43 33.79
CA ARG A 103 3.18 -18.29 34.91
C ARG A 103 4.40 -19.12 34.56
N LYS A 104 4.55 -19.47 33.29
CA LYS A 104 5.70 -20.19 32.72
C LYS A 104 6.21 -19.38 31.53
N TYR A 105 7.50 -19.48 31.26
CA TYR A 105 8.16 -18.77 30.18
C TYR A 105 8.61 -19.75 29.09
N PRO A 106 8.50 -19.36 27.81
CA PRO A 106 8.78 -20.27 26.71
C PRO A 106 10.28 -20.37 26.42
N GLU A 107 10.71 -21.49 25.85
CA GLU A 107 12.07 -21.65 25.34
C GLU A 107 12.28 -20.94 24.00
N LYS A 108 11.19 -20.74 23.24
CA LYS A 108 11.21 -19.95 22.00
C LYS A 108 10.06 -18.94 21.99
N LEU A 109 10.36 -17.71 21.59
CA LEU A 109 9.43 -16.60 21.42
C LEU A 109 9.27 -16.31 19.92
N ILE A 110 8.03 -16.30 19.44
CA ILE A 110 7.70 -15.97 18.05
C ILE A 110 6.83 -14.71 18.06
N ILE A 111 7.25 -13.69 17.32
CA ILE A 111 6.52 -12.42 17.20
C ILE A 111 6.04 -12.28 15.76
N TYR A 112 4.73 -12.24 15.59
CA TYR A 112 4.07 -11.92 14.33
C TYR A 112 3.77 -10.42 14.28
N CYS A 113 4.07 -9.81 13.14
CA CYS A 113 3.94 -8.38 12.93
C CYS A 113 2.81 -8.07 11.93
N LYS A 114 2.18 -6.90 12.07
CA LYS A 114 1.13 -6.39 11.16
C LYS A 114 1.65 -6.03 9.77
N ASP A 115 2.97 -5.88 9.64
CA ASP A 115 3.69 -5.74 8.36
C ASP A 115 4.10 -7.10 7.75
N LEU A 116 3.70 -8.21 8.38
CA LEU A 116 3.89 -9.62 8.00
C LEU A 116 5.29 -10.18 8.24
N ARG A 117 6.16 -9.46 8.95
CA ARG A 117 7.41 -10.03 9.44
C ARG A 117 7.15 -11.03 10.56
N VAL A 118 7.94 -12.09 10.57
CA VAL A 118 7.94 -13.12 11.62
C VAL A 118 9.33 -13.19 12.23
N PHE A 119 9.40 -12.96 13.55
CA PHE A 119 10.64 -13.04 14.30
C PHE A 119 10.64 -14.25 15.21
N ASN A 120 11.70 -15.06 15.12
CA ASN A 120 11.86 -16.28 15.90
C ASN A 120 13.09 -16.14 16.82
N PHE A 121 12.87 -16.10 18.13
CA PHE A 121 13.92 -15.99 19.14
C PHE A 121 13.97 -17.25 20.02
N CYS A 122 15.14 -17.86 20.15
CA CYS A 122 15.42 -18.90 21.13
C CYS A 122 16.00 -18.27 22.39
N LEU A 123 15.37 -18.59 23.52
CA LEU A 123 15.66 -18.06 24.85
C LEU A 123 16.30 -19.10 25.78
N ARG A 124 16.57 -20.32 25.28
CA ARG A 124 17.13 -21.44 26.07
C ARG A 124 18.50 -21.13 26.69
N TYR A 125 19.26 -20.25 26.04
CA TYR A 125 20.61 -19.85 26.47
C TYR A 125 20.63 -18.58 27.33
N THR A 126 19.49 -17.92 27.47
CA THR A 126 19.32 -16.69 28.23
C THR A 126 19.03 -17.03 29.70
N LYS A 127 19.52 -16.21 30.64
CA LYS A 127 19.24 -16.37 32.07
C LYS A 127 17.74 -16.29 32.36
N GLU A 128 17.22 -17.17 33.21
CA GLU A 128 15.78 -17.29 33.49
C GLU A 128 15.13 -15.97 33.94
N GLU A 129 15.80 -15.19 34.78
CA GLU A 129 15.31 -13.88 35.23
C GLU A 129 15.25 -12.84 34.09
N GLU A 130 16.17 -12.90 33.13
CA GLU A 130 16.15 -12.04 31.94
C GLU A 130 15.02 -12.43 31.00
N VAL A 131 14.82 -13.74 30.77
CA VAL A 131 13.69 -14.29 29.99
C VAL A 131 12.37 -13.83 30.56
N LYS A 132 12.21 -13.94 31.89
CA LYS A 132 11.00 -13.48 32.59
C LYS A 132 10.73 -12.00 32.35
N ARG A 133 11.76 -11.14 32.54
CA ARG A 133 11.65 -9.70 32.34
C ARG A 133 11.36 -9.31 30.89
N ILE A 134 12.08 -9.87 29.91
CA ILE A 134 11.92 -9.49 28.50
C ILE A 134 10.59 -9.97 27.94
N VAL A 135 10.17 -11.21 28.21
CA VAL A 135 8.91 -11.75 27.69
C VAL A 135 7.71 -11.04 28.35
N SER A 136 7.72 -10.87 29.68
CA SER A 136 6.64 -10.11 30.35
C SER A 136 6.63 -8.65 29.93
N GLY A 137 7.79 -8.01 29.74
CA GLY A 137 7.90 -6.63 29.28
C GLY A 137 7.33 -6.47 27.87
N ILE A 138 7.73 -7.33 26.93
CA ILE A 138 7.20 -7.31 25.55
C ILE A 138 5.68 -7.49 25.56
N VAL A 139 5.15 -8.54 26.22
CA VAL A 139 3.70 -8.80 26.28
C VAL A 139 2.95 -7.63 26.94
N HIS A 140 3.48 -7.08 28.04
CA HIS A 140 2.87 -5.95 28.71
C HIS A 140 2.83 -4.72 27.80
N HIS A 141 3.96 -4.36 27.20
CA HIS A 141 4.07 -3.13 26.41
C HIS A 141 3.51 -3.24 24.99
N SER A 142 3.23 -4.42 24.45
CA SER A 142 2.65 -4.57 23.11
C SER A 142 1.17 -4.96 23.10
N GLN A 143 0.67 -5.71 24.08
CA GLN A 143 -0.70 -6.27 24.02
C GLN A 143 -1.66 -5.72 25.08
N THR A 144 -1.19 -4.99 26.09
CA THR A 144 -2.10 -4.49 27.13
C THR A 144 -2.79 -3.19 26.71
N PRO A 145 -4.03 -2.97 27.18
CA PRO A 145 -4.75 -1.73 26.91
C PRO A 145 -3.96 -0.51 27.36
N LYS A 146 -3.75 0.45 26.45
CA LYS A 146 -2.97 1.66 26.72
C LYS A 146 -3.85 2.89 26.86
N LEU A 147 -3.39 3.83 27.69
CA LEU A 147 -3.84 5.21 27.62
C LEU A 147 -3.20 5.88 26.41
N LEU A 148 -3.96 6.74 25.71
CA LEU A 148 -3.50 7.47 24.53
C LEU A 148 -2.16 8.18 24.78
N LYS A 149 -2.04 8.91 25.90
CA LYS A 149 -0.84 9.65 26.29
C LYS A 149 0.42 8.78 26.55
N ARG A 150 0.26 7.45 26.67
CA ARG A 150 1.38 6.50 26.84
C ARG A 150 1.94 5.98 25.52
N LEU A 151 1.32 6.32 24.39
CA LEU A 151 1.88 5.99 23.09
C LEU A 151 3.09 6.88 22.79
N PHE A 152 4.04 6.33 22.02
CA PHE A 152 5.35 6.93 21.82
C PHE A 152 5.31 8.32 21.15
N LEU A 153 4.26 8.63 20.37
CA LEU A 153 4.09 9.92 19.69
C LEU A 153 4.30 11.11 20.62
N PHE A 154 3.76 11.04 21.84
CA PHE A 154 3.85 12.11 22.83
C PHE A 154 5.27 12.26 23.40
N SER A 155 5.95 11.13 23.64
CA SER A 155 7.34 11.14 24.12
C SER A 155 8.27 11.71 23.05
N TYR A 156 8.07 11.30 21.80
CA TYR A 156 8.83 11.79 20.66
C TYR A 156 8.58 13.30 20.42
N ALA A 157 7.32 13.72 20.36
CA ALA A 157 6.96 15.14 20.16
C ALA A 157 7.45 16.06 21.29
N SER A 158 7.66 15.53 22.50
CA SER A 158 8.23 16.29 23.62
C SER A 158 9.74 16.47 23.53
N ALA A 159 10.45 15.54 22.87
CA ALA A 159 11.90 15.41 22.94
C ALA A 159 12.61 15.72 21.61
N ALA A 160 11.91 15.56 20.48
CA ALA A 160 12.50 15.74 19.16
C ALA A 160 12.82 17.22 18.87
N PRO A 161 13.96 17.51 18.22
CA PRO A 161 14.33 18.87 17.84
C PRO A 161 13.37 19.43 16.77
N ASN A 162 13.10 20.73 16.84
CA ASN A 162 12.26 21.46 15.87
C ASN A 162 12.99 21.69 14.53
N ASN A 163 13.39 20.62 13.83
CA ASN A 163 14.00 20.71 12.51
C ASN A 163 13.07 20.07 11.48
N THR A 164 12.18 20.87 10.89
CA THR A 164 11.54 20.53 9.62
C THR A 164 11.73 21.68 8.65
N ASP A 165 12.47 21.42 7.58
CA ASP A 165 12.50 22.28 6.40
C ASP A 165 11.14 22.15 5.71
N GLY A 166 10.28 23.15 5.93
CA GLY A 166 8.88 23.16 5.53
C GLY A 166 8.63 23.27 4.03
N ARG A 167 8.99 22.23 3.26
CA ARG A 167 8.61 22.10 1.84
C ARG A 167 7.71 20.88 1.62
N ASN A 168 6.63 20.77 2.37
CA ASN A 168 5.56 19.83 2.01
C ASN A 168 4.56 20.54 1.10
N GLN A 169 4.45 20.05 -0.14
CA GLN A 169 3.48 20.54 -1.13
C GLN A 169 2.04 20.01 -0.88
N THR A 170 1.88 19.20 0.17
CA THR A 170 0.60 18.59 0.58
C THR A 170 -0.34 19.63 1.18
N VAL A 171 -1.58 19.69 0.70
CA VAL A 171 -2.64 20.51 1.30
C VAL A 171 -3.18 19.79 2.53
N MET A 172 -3.14 20.45 3.69
CA MET A 172 -3.47 19.81 4.97
C MET A 172 -4.95 19.85 5.35
N PHE A 173 -5.75 20.68 4.67
CA PHE A 173 -7.19 20.90 4.92
C PHE A 173 -7.50 21.35 6.35
N GLU A 174 -6.56 22.05 6.98
CA GLU A 174 -6.69 22.58 8.35
C GLU A 174 -7.24 24.00 8.37
N THR A 175 -7.19 24.71 7.23
CA THR A 175 -7.65 26.09 7.08
C THR A 175 -8.85 26.17 6.17
N LEU A 176 -9.67 27.22 6.32
CA LEU A 176 -10.80 27.47 5.42
C LEU A 176 -10.35 27.67 3.96
N GLU A 177 -9.17 28.27 3.76
CA GLU A 177 -8.65 28.55 2.41
C GLU A 177 -8.31 27.26 1.66
N ASP A 178 -7.74 26.26 2.34
CA ASP A 178 -7.48 24.93 1.74
C ASP A 178 -8.74 24.34 1.08
N TRP A 179 -9.89 24.48 1.74
CA TRP A 179 -11.18 24.00 1.22
C TRP A 179 -11.70 24.86 0.06
N ARG A 180 -11.45 26.17 0.08
CA ARG A 180 -11.87 27.09 -0.98
C ARG A 180 -11.04 26.89 -2.24
N ASP A 181 -9.73 26.72 -2.11
CA ASP A 181 -8.81 26.45 -3.21
C ASP A 181 -9.14 25.11 -3.89
N GLU A 182 -9.45 24.08 -3.09
CA GLU A 182 -9.87 22.77 -3.62
C GLU A 182 -11.25 22.84 -4.33
N LEU A 183 -12.16 23.67 -3.84
CA LEU A 183 -13.44 23.97 -4.52
C LEU A 183 -13.23 24.73 -5.83
N GLU A 184 -12.27 25.66 -5.89
CA GLU A 184 -11.95 26.38 -7.11
C GLU A 184 -11.29 25.45 -8.14
N ARG A 185 -10.34 24.63 -7.71
CA ARG A 185 -9.68 23.62 -8.55
C ARG A 185 -10.67 22.68 -9.24
N THR A 186 -11.69 22.25 -8.51
CA THR A 186 -12.75 21.34 -9.00
C THR A 186 -13.96 22.06 -9.60
N LYS A 187 -13.98 23.41 -9.59
CA LYS A 187 -15.14 24.25 -9.98
C LYS A 187 -16.41 23.95 -9.18
N GLY A 188 -16.28 23.37 -7.99
CA GLY A 188 -17.38 23.10 -7.07
C GLY A 188 -17.92 24.36 -6.40
N ASN A 189 -17.13 25.44 -6.33
CA ASN A 189 -17.49 26.71 -5.70
C ASN A 189 -18.78 27.38 -6.23
N VAL A 190 -19.28 26.95 -7.39
CA VAL A 190 -20.56 27.40 -7.96
C VAL A 190 -21.76 26.86 -7.19
N LYS A 191 -21.66 25.63 -6.67
CA LYS A 191 -22.75 24.89 -6.02
C LYS A 191 -22.49 24.61 -4.53
N TYR A 192 -21.24 24.69 -4.09
CA TYR A 192 -20.83 24.28 -2.75
C TYR A 192 -20.06 25.40 -2.05
N LYS A 193 -20.18 25.47 -0.72
CA LYS A 193 -19.51 26.45 0.13
C LYS A 193 -18.80 25.77 1.29
N ALA A 194 -17.61 26.26 1.62
CA ALA A 194 -16.93 25.91 2.86
C ALA A 194 -17.60 26.64 4.04
N VAL A 195 -17.77 25.94 5.16
CA VAL A 195 -18.44 26.47 6.36
C VAL A 195 -17.52 26.45 7.57
N THR A 196 -17.74 27.41 8.47
CA THR A 196 -17.03 27.57 9.75
C THR A 196 -17.89 27.23 10.96
N THR A 197 -19.06 26.63 10.72
CA THR A 197 -20.06 26.34 11.77
C THR A 197 -19.53 25.42 12.86
N ASN A 198 -18.61 24.52 12.54
CA ASN A 198 -17.97 23.61 13.49
C ASN A 198 -16.62 24.11 14.04
N GLU A 199 -16.29 25.39 13.87
CA GLU A 199 -15.16 25.99 14.61
C GLU A 199 -15.34 25.78 16.12
N GLY A 200 -14.27 25.34 16.79
CA GLY A 200 -14.31 24.95 18.21
C GLY A 200 -15.11 23.67 18.47
N TYR A 201 -15.40 22.88 17.44
CA TYR A 201 -16.17 21.63 17.51
C TYR A 201 -17.58 21.79 18.11
N ARG A 202 -18.20 22.95 17.86
CA ARG A 202 -19.53 23.32 18.38
C ARG A 202 -20.67 22.44 17.84
N VAL A 203 -20.51 21.88 16.64
CA VAL A 203 -21.50 20.99 16.02
C VAL A 203 -21.22 19.55 16.44
N SER A 204 -19.98 19.08 16.21
CA SER A 204 -19.58 17.70 16.54
C SER A 204 -18.06 17.56 16.59
N GLU A 205 -17.59 16.79 17.56
CA GLU A 205 -16.19 16.39 17.71
C GLU A 205 -15.71 15.40 16.62
N LYS A 206 -16.65 14.77 15.90
CA LYS A 206 -16.34 13.85 14.79
C LYS A 206 -16.18 14.56 13.46
N LEU A 207 -16.76 15.76 13.32
CA LEU A 207 -16.63 16.58 12.13
C LEU A 207 -15.33 17.42 12.19
N PRO A 208 -14.74 17.76 11.03
CA PRO A 208 -13.62 18.68 10.98
C PRO A 208 -14.03 20.11 11.35
N LEU A 209 -13.05 20.97 11.64
CA LEU A 209 -13.29 22.39 11.93
C LEU A 209 -13.98 23.09 10.76
N TYR A 210 -13.53 22.76 9.55
CA TYR A 210 -14.05 23.28 8.29
C TYR A 210 -14.41 22.11 7.38
N PHE A 211 -15.53 22.23 6.69
CA PHE A 211 -15.98 21.29 5.67
C PHE A 211 -16.86 22.01 4.66
N VAL A 212 -17.25 21.30 3.62
CA VAL A 212 -18.01 21.87 2.51
C VAL A 212 -19.41 21.26 2.45
N VAL A 213 -20.41 22.10 2.22
CA VAL A 213 -21.83 21.72 2.08
C VAL A 213 -22.44 22.38 0.85
N PRO A 214 -23.57 21.87 0.33
CA PRO A 214 -24.40 22.59 -0.65
C PRO A 214 -24.74 24.01 -0.17
N ILE A 215 -24.65 25.01 -1.07
CA ILE A 215 -24.91 26.43 -0.75
C ILE A 215 -26.31 26.64 -0.14
N CYS A 216 -27.29 25.84 -0.57
CA CYS A 216 -28.68 25.92 -0.12
C CYS A 216 -28.91 25.45 1.32
N ILE A 217 -27.96 24.74 1.93
CA ILE A 217 -28.07 24.32 3.33
C ILE A 217 -27.78 25.52 4.24
N SER A 218 -28.70 25.77 5.18
CA SER A 218 -28.57 26.79 6.21
C SER A 218 -27.70 26.31 7.38
N GLU A 219 -27.00 27.23 8.04
CA GLU A 219 -26.18 26.91 9.22
C GLU A 219 -27.01 26.37 10.39
N GLU A 220 -28.25 26.86 10.55
CA GLU A 220 -29.19 26.33 11.55
C GLU A 220 -29.50 24.85 11.37
N SER A 221 -29.54 24.37 10.12
CA SER A 221 -29.76 22.95 9.83
C SER A 221 -28.55 22.12 10.22
N ILE A 222 -27.34 22.66 10.06
CA ILE A 222 -26.07 22.00 10.40
C ILE A 222 -25.92 21.83 11.92
N LEU A 223 -26.39 22.80 12.70
CA LEU A 223 -26.36 22.75 14.17
C LEU A 223 -27.32 21.71 14.77
N LYS A 224 -28.28 21.21 13.99
CA LYS A 224 -29.21 20.18 14.46
C LYS A 224 -28.54 18.81 14.45
N TYR A 225 -28.92 17.98 15.43
CA TYR A 225 -28.50 16.58 15.54
C TYR A 225 -27.00 16.33 15.42
N GLU A 226 -26.17 17.18 16.04
CA GLU A 226 -24.71 17.04 16.00
C GLU A 226 -24.14 16.96 14.58
N GLY A 227 -24.79 17.60 13.60
CA GLY A 227 -24.37 17.57 12.20
C GLY A 227 -24.62 16.25 11.47
N ARG A 228 -25.38 15.31 12.06
CA ARG A 228 -25.79 14.08 11.37
C ARG A 228 -26.86 14.36 10.32
N GLY A 229 -26.87 13.58 9.24
CA GLY A 229 -27.80 13.81 8.13
C GLY A 229 -27.46 15.05 7.29
N ILE A 230 -26.25 15.59 7.42
CA ILE A 230 -25.75 16.69 6.60
C ILE A 230 -24.93 16.14 5.42
N PRO A 231 -25.29 16.45 4.17
CA PRO A 231 -24.47 16.13 3.00
C PRO A 231 -23.18 16.95 3.01
N ILE A 232 -22.07 16.26 3.17
CA ILE A 232 -20.71 16.81 3.12
C ILE A 232 -20.14 16.54 1.73
N TRP A 233 -19.58 17.57 1.12
CA TRP A 233 -18.95 17.47 -0.19
C TRP A 233 -17.60 16.77 -0.13
N CYS A 234 -17.40 15.83 -1.06
CA CYS A 234 -16.14 15.15 -1.27
C CYS A 234 -15.41 15.70 -2.50
N TRP A 235 -16.12 15.79 -3.63
CA TRP A 235 -15.52 16.16 -4.91
C TRP A 235 -16.55 16.63 -5.95
N SER A 236 -16.12 17.44 -6.91
CA SER A 236 -16.92 17.88 -8.06
C SER A 236 -16.25 17.50 -9.36
N CYS A 237 -17.04 16.92 -10.27
CA CYS A 237 -16.62 16.62 -11.62
C CYS A 237 -16.65 17.88 -12.49
N HIS A 238 -15.84 17.90 -13.55
CA HIS A 238 -15.79 19.00 -14.51
C HIS A 238 -17.13 19.27 -15.21
N ASN A 239 -18.03 18.28 -15.25
CA ASN A 239 -19.37 18.39 -15.83
C ASN A 239 -20.40 19.00 -14.85
N GLY A 240 -20.01 19.30 -13.61
CA GLY A 240 -20.87 19.92 -12.59
C GLY A 240 -21.66 18.94 -11.72
N ALA A 241 -21.54 17.62 -11.93
CA ALA A 241 -21.96 16.60 -10.98
C ALA A 241 -20.97 16.54 -9.80
N ALA A 242 -21.42 16.03 -8.66
CA ALA A 242 -20.64 15.99 -7.45
C ALA A 242 -20.90 14.74 -6.62
N LEU A 243 -19.87 14.37 -5.86
CA LEU A 243 -19.90 13.31 -4.89
C LEU A 243 -20.01 13.91 -3.49
N LEU A 244 -20.99 13.42 -2.74
CA LEU A 244 -21.31 13.81 -1.38
C LEU A 244 -21.27 12.58 -0.48
N LYS A 245 -21.03 12.78 0.82
CA LYS A 245 -21.17 11.75 1.86
C LYS A 245 -21.99 12.25 3.03
N MET A 246 -22.65 11.34 3.73
CA MET A 246 -23.49 11.68 4.89
C MET A 246 -23.56 10.52 5.88
N SER A 247 -23.52 10.85 7.16
CA SER A 247 -23.75 9.88 8.23
C SER A 247 -25.24 9.61 8.42
N THR A 248 -25.63 8.36 8.65
CA THR A 248 -27.01 8.03 9.04
C THR A 248 -27.31 8.37 10.49
N PHE A 249 -28.60 8.36 10.82
CA PHE A 249 -29.04 8.40 12.20
C PHE A 249 -29.00 6.99 12.81
N PRO A 250 -28.65 6.87 14.10
CA PRO A 250 -28.72 5.60 14.78
C PRO A 250 -30.17 5.09 14.80
N LYS A 251 -30.36 3.77 14.78
CA LYS A 251 -31.68 3.17 14.87
C LYS A 251 -32.23 3.37 16.28
N GLU A 252 -33.06 4.38 16.47
CA GLU A 252 -33.70 4.66 17.75
C GLU A 252 -34.96 3.80 17.96
N GLN A 253 -35.29 3.52 19.22
CA GLN A 253 -36.48 2.78 19.62
C GLN A 253 -37.73 3.67 19.79
N ASP A 254 -37.55 4.98 19.89
CA ASP A 254 -38.66 5.93 20.01
C ASP A 254 -39.17 6.37 18.63
N ASP A 255 -40.47 6.16 18.39
CA ASP A 255 -41.14 6.50 17.14
C ASP A 255 -41.17 8.01 16.90
N SER A 256 -41.28 8.82 17.96
CA SER A 256 -41.42 10.28 17.84
C SER A 256 -40.13 10.95 17.34
N THR A 257 -38.99 10.53 17.89
CA THR A 257 -37.67 11.02 17.50
C THR A 257 -37.27 10.53 16.11
N SER A 258 -37.58 9.26 15.80
CA SER A 258 -37.39 8.68 14.46
C SER A 258 -38.19 9.43 13.39
N GLN A 259 -39.43 9.84 13.69
CA GLN A 259 -40.25 10.63 12.76
C GLN A 259 -39.65 12.02 12.53
N MET A 260 -39.12 12.67 13.56
CA MET A 260 -38.48 13.98 13.44
C MET A 260 -37.19 13.92 12.62
N GLN A 261 -36.34 12.91 12.84
CA GLN A 261 -35.12 12.66 12.06
C GLN A 261 -35.44 12.39 10.58
N LYS A 262 -36.48 11.59 10.31
CA LYS A 262 -36.95 11.33 8.95
C LYS A 262 -37.44 12.61 8.26
N ALA A 263 -38.26 13.42 8.95
CA ALA A 263 -38.74 14.68 8.41
C ALA A 263 -37.60 15.67 8.10
N PHE A 264 -36.55 15.67 8.93
CA PHE A 264 -35.33 16.43 8.68
C PHE A 264 -34.60 15.95 7.43
N LEU A 265 -34.34 14.65 7.31
CA LEU A 265 -33.70 14.06 6.12
C LEU A 265 -34.50 14.32 4.83
N ASP A 266 -35.82 14.12 4.87
CA ASP A 266 -36.70 14.41 3.74
C ASP A 266 -36.63 15.89 3.33
N GLY A 267 -36.53 16.79 4.31
CA GLY A 267 -36.29 18.22 4.09
C GLY A 267 -34.94 18.50 3.42
N ILE A 268 -33.86 17.85 3.88
CA ILE A 268 -32.53 17.94 3.28
C ILE A 268 -32.57 17.42 1.85
N TYR A 269 -33.08 16.20 1.61
CA TYR A 269 -33.20 15.59 0.27
C TYR A 269 -34.01 16.44 -0.69
N LYS A 270 -35.11 17.03 -0.22
CA LYS A 270 -35.93 17.96 -1.01
C LYS A 270 -35.17 19.25 -1.34
N THR A 271 -34.26 19.68 -0.49
CA THR A 271 -33.46 20.89 -0.70
C THR A 271 -32.33 20.65 -1.71
N ILE A 272 -31.66 19.50 -1.63
CA ILE A 272 -30.59 19.11 -2.57
C ILE A 272 -31.11 18.48 -3.87
N SER A 273 -32.42 18.21 -3.99
CA SER A 273 -33.05 17.81 -5.26
C SER A 273 -33.54 19.00 -6.10
N LYS A 274 -33.33 20.24 -5.64
CA LYS A 274 -33.67 21.45 -6.40
C LYS A 274 -32.48 21.94 -7.24
N PRO A 275 -32.72 22.71 -8.32
CA PRO A 275 -31.65 23.42 -9.01
C PRO A 275 -30.79 24.24 -8.03
N PRO A 276 -29.45 24.23 -8.15
CA PRO A 276 -28.63 23.75 -9.28
C PRO A 276 -28.14 22.28 -9.21
N TYR A 277 -28.68 21.45 -8.32
CA TYR A 277 -28.16 20.09 -8.04
C TYR A 277 -28.99 18.97 -8.68
N GLU A 278 -29.91 19.29 -9.59
CA GLU A 278 -30.87 18.36 -10.22
C GLU A 278 -30.23 16.99 -10.55
N LEU A 279 -30.98 15.91 -10.27
CA LEU A 279 -30.57 14.49 -10.31
C LEU A 279 -29.59 14.09 -9.18
N LEU A 280 -30.15 13.50 -8.12
CA LEU A 280 -29.41 12.94 -7.00
C LEU A 280 -29.70 11.44 -6.85
N LYS A 281 -28.64 10.63 -6.83
CA LYS A 281 -28.70 9.20 -6.48
C LYS A 281 -28.23 9.01 -5.04
N LEU A 282 -29.07 8.37 -4.23
CA LEU A 282 -28.71 7.92 -2.89
C LEU A 282 -28.11 6.51 -2.98
N ASP A 283 -26.94 6.29 -2.38
CA ASP A 283 -26.32 4.97 -2.28
C ASP A 283 -25.96 4.66 -0.82
N ASP A 284 -26.75 3.79 -0.19
CA ASP A 284 -26.47 3.27 1.15
C ASP A 284 -25.43 2.15 1.06
N LEU A 285 -24.19 2.51 1.41
CA LEU A 285 -23.04 1.61 1.35
C LEU A 285 -23.17 0.45 2.33
N SER A 286 -23.88 0.63 3.43
CA SER A 286 -24.13 -0.42 4.44
C SER A 286 -24.96 -1.57 3.87
N SER A 287 -25.75 -1.30 2.82
CA SER A 287 -26.58 -2.29 2.14
C SER A 287 -25.88 -2.96 0.95
N SER A 288 -24.94 -2.27 0.31
CA SER A 288 -24.32 -2.71 -0.95
C SER A 288 -22.92 -3.33 -0.76
N LEU A 289 -22.21 -2.97 0.30
CA LEU A 289 -20.86 -3.43 0.60
C LEU A 289 -20.82 -4.31 1.88
N PRO A 290 -19.77 -5.13 2.05
CA PRO A 290 -19.57 -5.91 3.27
C PRO A 290 -19.43 -5.03 4.52
N SER A 291 -19.82 -5.55 5.68
CA SER A 291 -19.64 -4.85 6.94
C SER A 291 -18.15 -4.78 7.34
N LEU A 292 -17.80 -3.87 8.26
CA LEU A 292 -16.44 -3.76 8.78
C LEU A 292 -15.94 -5.08 9.40
N GLN A 293 -16.83 -5.83 10.06
CA GLN A 293 -16.51 -7.14 10.64
C GLN A 293 -16.22 -8.20 9.57
N ASP A 294 -16.94 -8.17 8.44
CA ASP A 294 -16.69 -9.07 7.31
C ASP A 294 -15.32 -8.77 6.68
N ILE A 295 -14.99 -7.49 6.53
CA ILE A 295 -13.70 -7.02 6.01
C ILE A 295 -12.56 -7.47 6.94
N GLN A 296 -12.68 -7.25 8.26
CA GLN A 296 -11.69 -7.71 9.24
C GLN A 296 -11.50 -9.22 9.21
N THR A 297 -12.60 -9.98 9.14
CA THR A 297 -12.56 -11.45 9.12
C THR A 297 -11.88 -11.97 7.85
N ALA A 298 -12.25 -11.42 6.69
CA ALA A 298 -11.66 -11.79 5.40
C ALA A 298 -10.15 -11.49 5.37
N TYR A 299 -9.77 -10.28 5.82
CA TYR A 299 -8.36 -9.91 5.89
C TYR A 299 -7.58 -10.76 6.89
N THR A 300 -8.16 -11.09 8.05
CA THR A 300 -7.51 -11.97 9.02
C THR A 300 -7.21 -13.33 8.41
N ARG A 301 -8.16 -13.94 7.70
CA ARG A 301 -7.93 -15.21 6.98
C ARG A 301 -6.88 -15.07 5.89
N PHE A 302 -6.93 -13.97 5.14
CA PHE A 302 -5.97 -13.68 4.08
C PHE A 302 -4.54 -13.50 4.61
N LYS A 303 -4.36 -12.72 5.68
CA LYS A 303 -3.09 -12.51 6.36
C LYS A 303 -2.44 -13.83 6.80
N GLN A 304 -3.23 -14.79 7.30
CA GLN A 304 -2.70 -16.08 7.76
C GLN A 304 -2.05 -16.90 6.65
N LEU A 305 -2.36 -16.65 5.37
CA LEU A 305 -1.70 -17.32 4.24
C LEU A 305 -0.23 -16.94 4.08
N PHE A 306 0.19 -15.83 4.68
CA PHE A 306 1.55 -15.29 4.54
C PHE A 306 2.39 -15.45 5.83
N LEU A 307 1.77 -15.83 6.94
CA LEU A 307 2.44 -16.07 8.23
C LEU A 307 2.95 -17.51 8.32
N ILE A 308 3.84 -17.88 7.40
CA ILE A 308 4.36 -19.23 7.28
C ILE A 308 5.68 -19.36 8.08
N ASP A 309 5.74 -20.39 8.93
CA ASP A 309 6.84 -20.56 9.89
C ASP A 309 8.08 -21.23 9.27
N ASN A 310 7.94 -21.96 8.15
CA ASN A 310 9.05 -22.64 7.47
C ASN A 310 8.79 -22.89 5.96
N SER A 311 9.88 -23.15 5.23
CA SER A 311 9.87 -23.38 3.78
C SER A 311 8.99 -24.55 3.33
N THR A 312 8.98 -25.65 4.09
CA THR A 312 8.21 -26.85 3.74
C THR A 312 6.72 -26.56 3.74
N ASP A 313 6.25 -25.84 4.75
CA ASP A 313 4.85 -25.40 4.83
C ASP A 313 4.52 -24.43 3.69
N PHE A 314 5.45 -23.55 3.30
CA PHE A 314 5.24 -22.64 2.16
C PHE A 314 4.97 -23.41 0.89
N TRP A 315 5.88 -24.32 0.50
CA TRP A 315 5.71 -25.12 -0.72
C TRP A 315 4.52 -26.09 -0.64
N ALA A 316 4.13 -26.54 0.56
CA ALA A 316 2.93 -27.34 0.73
C ALA A 316 1.63 -26.57 0.42
N THR A 317 1.63 -25.25 0.57
CA THR A 317 0.46 -24.41 0.23
C THR A 317 0.28 -24.18 -1.27
N ASP A 318 1.35 -24.30 -2.07
CA ASP A 318 1.37 -23.97 -3.50
C ASP A 318 0.27 -24.73 -4.29
N VAL A 319 0.15 -26.04 -4.05
CA VAL A 319 -0.84 -26.91 -4.72
C VAL A 319 -2.29 -26.47 -4.47
N LYS A 320 -2.56 -25.82 -3.33
CA LYS A 320 -3.90 -25.37 -2.93
C LYS A 320 -4.04 -23.85 -2.93
N TRP A 321 -3.05 -23.12 -3.45
CA TRP A 321 -2.93 -21.67 -3.30
C TRP A 321 -4.20 -20.93 -3.72
N PHE A 322 -4.71 -21.20 -4.93
CA PHE A 322 -5.88 -20.52 -5.45
C PHE A 322 -7.15 -20.79 -4.62
N SER A 323 -7.35 -22.03 -4.16
CA SER A 323 -8.50 -22.38 -3.32
C SER A 323 -8.39 -21.77 -1.92
N LEU A 324 -7.18 -21.74 -1.35
CA LEU A 324 -6.93 -21.07 -0.07
C LEU A 324 -7.20 -19.58 -0.20
N LEU A 325 -6.67 -18.93 -1.23
CA LEU A 325 -6.86 -17.52 -1.53
C LEU A 325 -8.35 -17.17 -1.72
N GLU A 326 -9.09 -17.94 -2.51
CA GLU A 326 -10.52 -17.77 -2.72
C GLU A 326 -11.31 -17.89 -1.41
N SER A 327 -10.96 -18.87 -0.56
CA SER A 327 -11.64 -19.10 0.73
C SER A 327 -11.51 -17.94 1.73
N THR A 328 -10.54 -17.05 1.54
CA THR A 328 -10.36 -15.84 2.37
C THR A 328 -11.40 -14.77 2.08
N ASN A 329 -11.98 -14.77 0.88
CA ASN A 329 -12.89 -13.75 0.37
C ASN A 329 -12.28 -12.33 0.22
N TRP A 330 -10.98 -12.13 0.48
CA TRP A 330 -10.36 -10.80 0.46
C TRP A 330 -10.34 -10.15 -0.93
N LEU A 331 -9.94 -10.91 -1.96
CA LEU A 331 -9.93 -10.39 -3.34
C LEU A 331 -11.34 -10.12 -3.87
N GLU A 332 -12.34 -10.89 -3.43
CA GLU A 332 -13.75 -10.64 -3.76
C GLU A 332 -14.25 -9.33 -3.13
N ILE A 333 -13.85 -9.01 -1.89
CA ILE A 333 -14.15 -7.72 -1.27
C ILE A 333 -13.52 -6.57 -2.07
N ILE A 334 -12.24 -6.69 -2.46
CA ILE A 334 -11.56 -5.70 -3.32
C ILE A 334 -12.35 -5.51 -4.63
N ARG A 335 -12.74 -6.61 -5.27
CA ARG A 335 -13.52 -6.60 -6.52
C ARG A 335 -14.87 -5.88 -6.35
N ARG A 336 -15.62 -6.17 -5.28
CA ARG A 336 -16.91 -5.52 -4.98
C ARG A 336 -16.76 -4.03 -4.74
N VAL A 337 -15.72 -3.62 -4.03
CA VAL A 337 -15.43 -2.20 -3.76
C VAL A 337 -15.07 -1.46 -5.04
N LEU A 338 -14.20 -2.04 -5.88
CA LEU A 338 -13.86 -1.46 -7.20
C LEU A 338 -15.08 -1.38 -8.11
N LYS A 339 -15.91 -2.42 -8.14
CA LYS A 339 -17.18 -2.42 -8.89
C LYS A 339 -18.11 -1.29 -8.42
N LYS A 340 -18.26 -1.09 -7.12
CA LYS A 340 -19.06 0.01 -6.56
C LYS A 340 -18.48 1.38 -6.93
N ALA A 341 -17.16 1.55 -6.93
CA ALA A 341 -16.54 2.79 -7.39
C ALA A 341 -16.80 3.06 -8.90
N ILE A 342 -16.79 2.02 -9.74
CA ILE A 342 -17.16 2.11 -11.16
C ILE A 342 -18.63 2.55 -11.30
N GLU A 343 -19.55 1.95 -10.54
CA GLU A 343 -20.98 2.34 -10.53
C GLU A 343 -21.17 3.83 -10.21
N VAL A 344 -20.42 4.35 -9.23
CA VAL A 344 -20.48 5.76 -8.85
C VAL A 344 -19.86 6.65 -9.94
N ALA A 345 -18.73 6.24 -10.53
CA ALA A 345 -18.09 6.96 -11.62
C ALA A 345 -18.99 7.03 -12.88
N GLU A 346 -19.71 5.96 -13.21
CA GLU A 346 -20.70 5.94 -14.31
C GLU A 346 -21.83 6.97 -14.06
N CYS A 347 -22.37 7.01 -12.85
CA CYS A 347 -23.40 8.00 -12.48
C CYS A 347 -22.90 9.44 -12.62
N LEU A 348 -21.65 9.71 -12.23
CA LEU A 348 -21.06 11.04 -12.31
C LEU A 348 -20.71 11.43 -13.75
N GLU A 349 -20.11 10.52 -14.52
CA GLU A 349 -19.57 10.82 -15.85
C GLU A 349 -20.62 10.79 -16.95
N ILE A 350 -21.46 9.74 -16.99
CA ILE A 350 -22.41 9.49 -18.08
C ILE A 350 -23.79 10.06 -17.76
N GLN A 351 -24.27 9.85 -16.52
CA GLN A 351 -25.61 10.26 -16.12
C GLN A 351 -25.64 11.70 -15.61
N HIS A 352 -24.47 12.35 -15.46
CA HIS A 352 -24.33 13.70 -14.89
C HIS A 352 -25.10 13.91 -13.58
N THR A 353 -25.19 12.84 -12.79
CA THR A 353 -26.03 12.75 -11.60
C THR A 353 -25.17 12.89 -10.35
N ASN A 354 -25.60 13.72 -9.41
CA ASN A 354 -24.94 13.81 -8.11
C ASN A 354 -25.13 12.51 -7.34
N VAL A 355 -24.12 12.08 -6.59
CA VAL A 355 -24.20 10.86 -5.78
C VAL A 355 -24.01 11.21 -4.32
N LEU A 356 -24.93 10.78 -3.46
CA LEU A 356 -24.82 10.88 -2.00
C LEU A 356 -24.56 9.51 -1.42
N LEU A 357 -23.34 9.30 -0.93
CA LEU A 357 -22.92 8.11 -0.21
C LEU A 357 -23.40 8.18 1.23
N ILE A 358 -24.04 7.11 1.69
CA ILE A 358 -24.63 7.04 3.02
C ILE A 358 -24.03 5.86 3.78
N GLU A 359 -23.55 6.12 5.00
CA GLU A 359 -22.96 5.14 5.91
C GLU A 359 -23.26 5.55 7.37
N GLU A 360 -23.17 4.65 8.33
CA GLU A 360 -23.37 4.96 9.75
C GLU A 360 -22.45 6.07 10.28
N SER A 361 -21.13 5.96 10.06
CA SER A 361 -20.16 6.97 10.48
C SER A 361 -19.95 8.06 9.44
N GLY A 362 -20.19 7.76 8.15
CA GLY A 362 -19.79 8.61 7.03
C GLY A 362 -18.26 8.71 6.85
N ALA A 363 -17.48 7.83 7.49
CA ALA A 363 -16.02 7.99 7.65
C ALA A 363 -15.21 6.71 7.36
N ASP A 364 -15.85 5.60 6.96
CA ASP A 364 -15.16 4.34 6.64
C ASP A 364 -15.33 4.00 5.14
N LEU A 365 -16.37 3.29 4.75
CA LEU A 365 -16.63 2.92 3.35
C LEU A 365 -16.93 4.14 2.48
N CYS A 366 -17.53 5.20 3.06
CA CYS A 366 -17.65 6.49 2.37
C CYS A 366 -16.28 7.03 1.94
N CYS A 367 -15.25 6.93 2.78
CA CYS A 367 -13.89 7.36 2.47
C CYS A 367 -13.26 6.49 1.38
N VAL A 368 -13.48 5.17 1.43
CA VAL A 368 -13.00 4.23 0.41
C VAL A 368 -13.57 4.57 -0.97
N ILE A 369 -14.89 4.63 -1.09
CA ILE A 369 -15.55 4.87 -2.38
C ILE A 369 -15.26 6.28 -2.90
N SER A 370 -15.33 7.30 -2.04
CA SER A 370 -15.02 8.68 -2.46
C SER A 370 -13.58 8.88 -2.90
N SER A 371 -12.62 8.24 -2.24
CA SER A 371 -11.22 8.29 -2.64
C SER A 371 -10.99 7.55 -3.95
N LEU A 372 -11.58 6.36 -4.14
CA LEU A 372 -11.43 5.59 -5.36
C LEU A 372 -12.03 6.31 -6.58
N VAL A 373 -13.21 6.90 -6.45
CA VAL A 373 -13.82 7.72 -7.50
C VAL A 373 -12.92 8.90 -7.86
N GLN A 374 -12.37 9.60 -6.86
CA GLN A 374 -11.43 10.69 -7.09
C GLN A 374 -10.13 10.22 -7.76
N VAL A 375 -9.58 9.05 -7.40
CA VAL A 375 -8.40 8.48 -8.07
C VAL A 375 -8.71 8.06 -9.51
N MET A 376 -9.90 7.52 -9.77
CA MET A 376 -10.34 7.11 -11.10
C MET A 376 -10.60 8.32 -12.02
N MET A 377 -11.19 9.40 -11.50
CA MET A 377 -11.68 10.52 -12.30
C MET A 377 -10.75 11.75 -12.32
N ASP A 378 -9.95 11.97 -11.28
CA ASP A 378 -9.13 13.18 -11.12
C ASP A 378 -7.63 12.85 -11.29
N SER A 379 -7.01 13.40 -12.33
CA SER A 379 -5.56 13.29 -12.54
C SER A 379 -4.72 13.88 -11.41
N TYR A 380 -5.23 14.88 -10.67
CA TYR A 380 -4.52 15.44 -9.53
C TYR A 380 -4.36 14.40 -8.42
N SER A 381 -5.39 13.60 -8.13
CA SER A 381 -5.39 12.54 -7.12
C SER A 381 -4.41 11.39 -7.42
N ARG A 382 -3.80 11.37 -8.61
CA ARG A 382 -2.80 10.38 -9.04
C ARG A 382 -1.36 10.92 -8.97
N THR A 383 -1.20 12.20 -8.63
CA THR A 383 0.08 12.79 -8.21
C THR A 383 0.36 12.44 -6.76
N LYS A 384 1.63 12.48 -6.32
CA LYS A 384 1.99 12.30 -4.90
C LYS A 384 1.30 13.35 -4.04
N SER A 385 1.45 14.63 -4.37
CA SER A 385 0.87 15.72 -3.57
C SER A 385 -0.65 15.64 -3.54
N GLY A 386 -1.29 15.31 -4.66
CA GLY A 386 -2.74 15.18 -4.73
C GLY A 386 -3.27 13.95 -3.99
N PHE A 387 -2.60 12.79 -4.07
CA PHE A 387 -2.99 11.61 -3.31
C PHE A 387 -2.80 11.81 -1.79
N GLN A 388 -1.72 12.47 -1.37
CA GLN A 388 -1.50 12.85 0.02
C GLN A 388 -2.60 13.81 0.51
N SER A 389 -2.93 14.83 -0.29
CA SER A 389 -3.99 15.79 -0.01
C SER A 389 -5.36 15.11 0.04
N LEU A 390 -5.62 14.13 -0.83
CA LEU A 390 -6.83 13.32 -0.83
C LEU A 390 -6.98 12.51 0.46
N ILE A 391 -5.92 11.81 0.89
CA ILE A 391 -5.91 11.07 2.15
C ILE A 391 -6.13 12.01 3.33
N GLN A 392 -5.44 13.15 3.31
CA GLN A 392 -5.56 14.15 4.36
C GLN A 392 -6.99 14.72 4.45
N LYS A 393 -7.63 15.02 3.32
CA LYS A 393 -9.02 15.49 3.23
C LYS A 393 -10.03 14.44 3.67
N GLU A 394 -10.05 13.29 2.99
CA GLU A 394 -11.13 12.31 3.15
C GLU A 394 -10.98 11.46 4.41
N TRP A 395 -9.75 11.17 4.85
CA TRP A 395 -9.49 10.23 5.94
C TRP A 395 -9.08 10.93 7.22
N VAL A 396 -8.03 11.76 7.18
CA VAL A 396 -7.45 12.35 8.40
C VAL A 396 -8.37 13.44 8.95
N ILE A 397 -8.69 14.45 8.14
CA ILE A 397 -9.61 15.52 8.49
C ILE A 397 -11.06 15.03 8.42
N GLY A 398 -11.36 14.12 7.47
CA GLY A 398 -12.68 13.50 7.33
C GLY A 398 -13.12 12.56 8.47
N GLY A 399 -12.29 12.37 9.50
CA GLY A 399 -12.70 11.71 10.75
C GLY A 399 -12.64 10.19 10.73
N HIS A 400 -11.82 9.59 9.87
CA HIS A 400 -11.57 8.15 9.91
C HIS A 400 -10.86 7.77 11.22
N GLY A 401 -11.42 6.76 11.90
CA GLY A 401 -10.98 6.31 13.21
C GLY A 401 -9.67 5.52 13.22
N PHE A 402 -8.53 6.07 12.78
CA PHE A 402 -7.28 5.31 12.64
C PHE A 402 -6.85 4.60 13.93
N LEU A 403 -6.96 5.27 15.09
CA LEU A 403 -6.56 4.71 16.38
C LEU A 403 -7.34 3.45 16.74
N ASP A 404 -8.66 3.48 16.49
CA ASP A 404 -9.58 2.38 16.80
C ASP A 404 -9.47 1.28 15.73
N ARG A 405 -9.46 1.66 14.44
CA ARG A 405 -9.41 0.73 13.29
C ARG A 405 -8.09 -0.04 13.22
N CYS A 406 -6.98 0.57 13.64
CA CYS A 406 -5.69 -0.11 13.76
C CYS A 406 -5.47 -0.74 15.15
N ASN A 407 -6.42 -0.57 16.07
CA ASN A 407 -6.42 -1.09 17.44
C ASN A 407 -5.11 -0.76 18.21
N HIS A 408 -4.62 0.48 18.08
CA HIS A 408 -3.34 0.90 18.69
C HIS A 408 -3.39 0.98 20.22
N LEU A 409 -4.59 1.07 20.80
CA LEU A 409 -4.79 1.09 22.25
C LEU A 409 -5.15 -0.28 22.83
N HIS A 410 -5.33 -1.33 22.03
CA HIS A 410 -5.73 -2.67 22.48
C HIS A 410 -6.96 -2.67 23.40
N LYS A 411 -7.95 -1.81 23.10
CA LYS A 411 -9.16 -1.64 23.93
C LYS A 411 -10.27 -2.63 23.55
N THR A 412 -10.51 -2.82 22.25
CA THR A 412 -11.57 -3.68 21.73
C THR A 412 -11.20 -4.16 20.33
N GLU A 413 -11.24 -5.47 20.11
CA GLU A 413 -11.01 -6.06 18.79
C GLU A 413 -12.20 -5.85 17.83
N LYS A 414 -13.37 -5.46 18.36
CA LYS A 414 -14.61 -5.29 17.56
C LYS A 414 -14.57 -4.11 16.60
N GLU A 415 -13.72 -3.12 16.88
CA GLU A 415 -13.60 -1.90 16.07
C GLU A 415 -12.45 -1.98 15.06
N GLU A 416 -11.61 -3.01 15.15
CA GLU A 416 -10.47 -3.22 14.26
C GLU A 416 -10.96 -3.62 12.87
N ALA A 417 -10.52 -2.89 11.85
CA ALA A 417 -10.82 -3.22 10.46
C ALA A 417 -9.77 -2.58 9.53
N PRO A 418 -9.28 -3.29 8.49
CA PRO A 418 -8.21 -2.82 7.61
C PRO A 418 -8.75 -1.90 6.51
N VAL A 419 -9.61 -0.94 6.84
CA VAL A 419 -10.36 -0.11 5.87
C VAL A 419 -9.41 0.75 5.04
N PHE A 420 -8.43 1.40 5.66
CA PHE A 420 -7.43 2.16 4.92
C PHE A 420 -6.55 1.26 4.05
N LEU A 421 -6.21 0.05 4.54
CA LEU A 421 -5.47 -0.92 3.74
C LEU A 421 -6.30 -1.41 2.54
N LEU A 422 -7.61 -1.57 2.69
CA LEU A 422 -8.52 -1.90 1.59
C LEU A 422 -8.47 -0.83 0.50
N LEU A 423 -8.50 0.47 0.86
CA LEU A 423 -8.27 1.55 -0.09
C LEU A 423 -6.92 1.38 -0.81
N LEU A 424 -5.82 1.19 -0.06
CA LEU A 424 -4.50 1.08 -0.66
C LEU A 424 -4.39 -0.14 -1.60
N ASN A 425 -5.04 -1.26 -1.28
CA ASN A 425 -5.11 -2.42 -2.17
C ASN A 425 -5.86 -2.10 -3.46
N CYS A 426 -7.00 -1.41 -3.37
CA CYS A 426 -7.77 -0.98 -4.54
C CYS A 426 -6.99 0.01 -5.41
N VAL A 427 -6.30 0.98 -4.82
CA VAL A 427 -5.42 1.92 -5.55
C VAL A 427 -4.25 1.17 -6.17
N TRP A 428 -3.68 0.19 -5.48
CA TRP A 428 -2.62 -0.66 -6.03
C TRP A 428 -3.06 -1.42 -7.29
N GLN A 429 -4.31 -1.95 -7.32
CA GLN A 429 -4.84 -2.57 -8.55
C GLN A 429 -4.80 -1.58 -9.73
N LEU A 430 -5.16 -0.31 -9.50
CA LEU A 430 -5.10 0.74 -10.53
C LEU A 430 -3.66 1.08 -10.93
N VAL A 431 -2.74 1.20 -9.98
CA VAL A 431 -1.31 1.47 -10.25
C VAL A 431 -0.71 0.36 -11.11
N GLN A 432 -1.05 -0.90 -10.82
CA GLN A 432 -0.57 -2.06 -11.60
C GLN A 432 -1.18 -2.12 -13.01
N GLN A 433 -2.47 -1.79 -13.15
CA GLN A 433 -3.15 -1.85 -14.45
C GLN A 433 -2.87 -0.61 -15.33
N TYR A 434 -2.57 0.54 -14.73
CA TYR A 434 -2.29 1.80 -15.41
C TYR A 434 -1.00 2.49 -14.92
N PRO A 435 0.18 1.86 -14.98
CA PRO A 435 1.40 2.44 -14.42
C PRO A 435 1.70 3.88 -14.88
N PRO A 436 1.59 4.26 -16.17
CA PRO A 436 1.89 5.63 -16.60
C PRO A 436 0.97 6.72 -16.05
N ALA A 437 -0.17 6.38 -15.46
CA ALA A 437 -1.12 7.35 -14.95
C ALA A 437 -0.82 7.85 -13.53
N PHE A 438 0.10 7.20 -12.81
CA PHE A 438 0.39 7.49 -11.41
C PHE A 438 1.82 8.00 -11.23
N GLU A 439 1.98 9.10 -10.49
CA GLU A 439 3.30 9.69 -10.20
C GLU A 439 4.06 8.86 -9.15
N PHE A 440 3.36 8.05 -8.37
CA PHE A 440 3.93 7.22 -7.33
C PHE A 440 3.92 5.74 -7.68
N THR A 441 4.84 5.00 -7.06
CA THR A 441 5.02 3.56 -7.28
C THR A 441 4.23 2.71 -6.28
N GLU A 442 4.23 1.40 -6.51
CA GLU A 442 3.83 0.41 -5.51
C GLU A 442 4.63 0.54 -4.20
N THR A 443 5.93 0.86 -4.29
CA THR A 443 6.78 1.12 -3.12
C THR A 443 6.25 2.24 -2.25
N TYR A 444 5.75 3.31 -2.86
CA TYR A 444 5.12 4.40 -2.13
C TYR A 444 3.90 3.93 -1.33
N LEU A 445 3.01 3.15 -1.95
CA LEU A 445 1.83 2.60 -1.26
C LEU A 445 2.22 1.64 -0.14
N THR A 446 3.27 0.83 -0.34
CA THR A 446 3.76 -0.13 0.64
C THR A 446 4.34 0.60 1.86
N VAL A 447 5.23 1.57 1.65
CA VAL A 447 5.82 2.37 2.73
C VAL A 447 4.76 3.19 3.48
N LEU A 448 3.78 3.74 2.75
CA LEU A 448 2.64 4.43 3.36
C LEU A 448 1.83 3.51 4.27
N SER A 449 1.64 2.25 3.84
CA SER A 449 0.93 1.25 4.63
C SER A 449 1.69 0.81 5.88
N ASP A 450 3.03 0.78 5.83
CA ASP A 450 3.87 0.50 7.00
C ASP A 450 3.86 1.64 8.01
N SER A 451 3.73 2.88 7.51
CA SER A 451 3.69 4.09 8.34
C SER A 451 2.49 4.15 9.28
N LEU A 452 1.45 3.33 9.06
CA LEU A 452 0.34 3.12 10.02
C LEU A 452 0.82 2.63 11.37
N TYR A 453 1.94 1.90 11.41
CA TYR A 453 2.44 1.27 12.63
C TYR A 453 3.67 1.99 13.20
N VAL A 454 4.00 3.18 12.70
CA VAL A 454 5.12 4.01 13.18
C VAL A 454 4.56 5.19 13.99
N PRO A 455 4.41 5.06 15.33
CA PRO A 455 3.72 6.04 16.18
C PRO A 455 4.55 7.31 16.47
N ILE A 456 5.24 7.85 15.47
CA ILE A 456 5.91 9.17 15.55
C ILE A 456 5.23 10.22 14.67
N PHE A 457 4.42 9.75 13.71
CA PHE A 457 3.65 10.59 12.81
C PHE A 457 2.22 10.71 13.33
N SER A 458 1.67 11.92 13.33
CA SER A 458 0.29 12.16 13.74
C SER A 458 -0.75 11.87 12.66
N THR A 459 -0.32 11.73 11.39
CA THR A 459 -1.22 11.60 10.24
C THR A 459 -2.21 10.44 10.39
N PHE A 460 -1.77 9.28 10.88
CA PHE A 460 -2.60 8.08 11.03
C PHE A 460 -2.76 7.65 12.49
N PHE A 461 -2.80 8.61 13.41
CA PHE A 461 -2.71 8.33 14.84
C PHE A 461 -4.01 8.55 15.61
N PHE A 462 -4.81 9.54 15.22
CA PHE A 462 -6.01 9.96 15.95
C PHE A 462 -7.29 9.52 15.24
N ASN A 463 -8.42 9.49 15.95
CA ASN A 463 -9.73 9.17 15.38
C ASN A 463 -10.46 10.38 14.77
N SER A 464 -10.09 11.60 15.18
CA SER A 464 -10.66 12.83 14.62
C SER A 464 -9.70 14.00 14.80
N GLN A 465 -9.96 15.07 14.04
CA GLN A 465 -9.25 16.33 14.19
C GLN A 465 -9.37 16.88 15.62
N HIS A 466 -10.55 16.79 16.23
CA HIS A 466 -10.77 17.20 17.63
C HIS A 466 -9.84 16.47 18.60
N GLN A 467 -9.77 15.14 18.51
CA GLN A 467 -8.92 14.35 19.39
C GLN A 467 -7.46 14.77 19.26
N ARG A 468 -6.99 15.04 18.03
CA ARG A 468 -5.64 15.54 17.80
C ARG A 468 -5.43 16.91 18.44
N ASP A 469 -6.31 17.87 18.18
CA ASP A 469 -6.11 19.27 18.58
C ASP A 469 -6.26 19.48 20.10
N THR A 470 -7.14 18.70 20.76
CA THR A 470 -7.24 18.63 22.23
C THR A 470 -5.97 18.06 22.86
N ASN A 471 -5.31 17.10 22.21
CA ASN A 471 -4.05 16.51 22.70
C ASN A 471 -2.80 17.29 22.26
N LYS A 472 -2.90 18.21 21.30
CA LYS A 472 -1.85 19.22 21.01
C LYS A 472 -1.76 20.27 22.12
N SER A 473 -2.90 20.64 22.70
CA SER A 473 -3.06 21.79 23.59
C SER A 473 -3.21 21.43 25.08
N GLY A 474 -3.52 20.17 25.40
CA GLY A 474 -3.98 19.74 26.73
C GLY A 474 -2.92 19.12 27.65
N GLU A 475 -2.64 19.85 28.74
CA GLU A 475 -1.92 19.48 29.98
C GLU A 475 -0.39 19.53 29.93
N SER A 476 0.13 20.77 29.93
CA SER A 476 1.32 21.12 30.72
C SER A 476 1.05 20.84 32.21
N LEU A 477 1.13 19.58 32.61
CA LEU A 477 1.42 19.23 33.99
C LEU A 477 2.93 19.45 34.19
N LYS A 478 3.28 20.70 34.53
CA LYS A 478 4.49 21.11 35.26
C LYS A 478 5.82 21.29 34.51
N THR A 479 5.85 21.48 33.20
CA THR A 479 7.12 21.86 32.54
C THR A 479 6.90 22.84 31.39
N GLN A 480 7.80 23.83 31.32
CA GLN A 480 7.81 24.99 30.42
C GLN A 480 8.06 24.65 28.93
N SER A 481 7.39 23.63 28.38
CA SER A 481 7.43 23.34 26.95
C SER A 481 6.19 23.90 26.26
N GLY A 482 6.38 24.53 25.10
CA GLY A 482 5.30 24.97 24.21
C GLY A 482 4.43 23.81 23.69
N PRO A 483 3.42 24.09 22.85
CA PRO A 483 2.52 23.07 22.31
C PRO A 483 3.27 21.99 21.53
N PHE A 484 2.78 20.74 21.57
CA PHE A 484 3.40 19.64 20.83
C PHE A 484 3.35 19.92 19.33
N ARG A 485 4.51 19.87 18.67
CA ARG A 485 4.59 19.87 17.21
C ARG A 485 4.66 18.43 16.71
N PHE A 486 3.55 17.90 16.21
CA PHE A 486 3.53 16.57 15.65
C PHE A 486 4.07 16.54 14.22
N LEU A 487 4.91 15.55 13.90
CA LEU A 487 5.34 15.29 12.54
C LEU A 487 4.21 14.68 11.70
N THR A 488 4.30 14.89 10.39
CA THR A 488 3.42 14.29 9.39
C THR A 488 4.19 13.23 8.61
N VAL A 489 3.52 12.15 8.21
CA VAL A 489 4.15 11.09 7.40
C VAL A 489 4.63 11.59 6.03
N TRP A 490 4.08 12.71 5.55
CA TRP A 490 4.39 13.33 4.26
C TRP A 490 5.82 13.86 4.14
N ASP A 491 6.49 14.09 5.28
CA ASP A 491 7.92 14.41 5.30
C ASP A 491 8.75 13.13 5.21
N TRP A 492 8.86 12.60 3.98
CA TRP A 492 9.59 11.37 3.71
C TRP A 492 11.09 11.45 4.04
N ALA A 493 11.66 12.65 4.18
CA ALA A 493 13.06 12.85 4.54
C ALA A 493 13.38 12.41 5.97
N VAL A 494 12.37 12.39 6.85
CA VAL A 494 12.46 11.85 8.20
C VAL A 494 12.70 10.35 8.17
N GLN A 495 12.07 9.62 7.24
CA GLN A 495 12.17 8.16 7.14
C GLN A 495 13.30 7.69 6.22
N PHE A 496 13.55 8.41 5.13
CA PHE A 496 14.38 7.92 4.02
C PHE A 496 15.35 8.97 3.50
N ASP A 497 16.52 8.50 3.07
CA ASP A 497 17.47 9.34 2.34
C ASP A 497 16.97 9.71 0.94
N PRO A 498 17.47 10.80 0.32
CA PRO A 498 17.01 11.25 -1.00
C PRO A 498 17.06 10.16 -2.10
N LYS A 499 18.08 9.31 -2.08
CA LYS A 499 18.18 8.19 -3.03
C LYS A 499 17.09 7.13 -2.82
N ALA A 500 16.75 6.84 -1.56
CA ALA A 500 15.65 5.95 -1.23
C ALA A 500 14.29 6.55 -1.63
N GLN A 501 14.13 7.87 -1.49
CA GLN A 501 12.92 8.58 -1.92
C GLN A 501 12.69 8.51 -3.44
N ALA A 502 13.73 8.30 -4.25
CA ALA A 502 13.58 8.13 -5.69
C ALA A 502 12.67 6.94 -6.07
N PHE A 503 12.70 5.85 -5.29
CA PHE A 503 11.84 4.67 -5.50
C PHE A 503 10.36 4.92 -5.24
N LEU A 504 10.02 6.03 -4.57
CA LEU A 504 8.64 6.44 -4.36
C LEU A 504 8.05 7.09 -5.62
N ASN A 505 8.90 7.53 -6.56
CA ASN A 505 8.50 8.20 -7.80
C ASN A 505 8.47 7.20 -8.95
N ASN A 506 7.42 7.25 -9.75
CA ASN A 506 7.27 6.41 -10.91
C ASN A 506 7.95 7.06 -12.13
N PRO A 507 9.03 6.47 -12.67
CA PRO A 507 9.70 7.01 -13.85
C PRO A 507 8.84 6.95 -15.12
N LEU A 508 7.80 6.11 -15.14
CA LEU A 508 6.89 5.95 -16.28
C LEU A 508 5.73 6.95 -16.25
N TYR A 509 5.65 7.82 -15.24
CA TYR A 509 4.55 8.76 -15.11
C TYR A 509 4.48 9.70 -16.31
N ALA A 510 3.36 9.65 -17.04
CA ALA A 510 3.06 10.59 -18.09
C ALA A 510 2.62 11.91 -17.45
N GLU A 511 3.54 12.87 -17.31
CA GLU A 511 3.20 14.19 -16.79
C GLU A 511 2.28 14.93 -17.77
N LYS A 512 1.23 15.59 -17.25
CA LYS A 512 0.34 16.39 -18.09
C LYS A 512 1.13 17.57 -18.65
N PRO A 513 1.18 17.76 -19.99
CA PRO A 513 1.94 18.87 -20.56
C PRO A 513 1.39 20.20 -20.03
N LYS A 514 2.27 20.99 -19.41
CA LYS A 514 1.91 22.32 -18.89
C LYS A 514 1.44 23.17 -20.08
N PRO A 515 0.29 23.86 -19.99
CA PRO A 515 -0.12 24.78 -21.04
C PRO A 515 0.93 25.89 -21.11
N ASP A 516 1.70 25.89 -22.20
CA ASP A 516 2.79 26.82 -22.41
C ASP A 516 2.24 28.26 -22.42
N LYS A 517 2.56 29.06 -21.39
CA LYS A 517 2.17 30.48 -21.31
C LYS A 517 3.04 31.36 -22.23
N SER A 518 3.89 30.78 -23.08
CA SER A 518 4.69 31.51 -24.04
C SER A 518 4.33 31.15 -25.49
N GLN A 519 3.36 31.85 -26.07
CA GLN A 519 3.35 32.02 -27.52
C GLN A 519 4.59 32.83 -27.93
N ARG A 520 5.73 32.16 -28.12
CA ARG A 520 6.73 32.64 -29.09
C ARG A 520 6.36 32.05 -30.44
N LYS A 521 5.86 32.91 -31.32
CA LYS A 521 5.74 32.63 -32.75
C LYS A 521 7.11 32.20 -33.27
N THR A 522 7.29 30.91 -33.53
CA THR A 522 8.37 30.41 -34.39
C THR A 522 7.78 29.66 -35.57
N ALA A 523 8.40 29.91 -36.72
CA ALA A 523 7.86 29.73 -38.06
C ALA A 523 7.53 28.27 -38.39
N ARG A 524 6.55 28.12 -39.29
CA ARG A 524 6.20 26.88 -40.00
C ARG A 524 7.46 26.13 -40.45
N PHE A 525 7.76 25.00 -39.82
CA PHE A 525 8.59 23.99 -40.45
C PHE A 525 7.76 23.28 -41.52
N LYS A 526 8.22 23.35 -42.77
CA LYS A 526 7.63 22.63 -43.90
C LYS A 526 7.73 21.12 -43.65
N HIS A 527 6.61 20.41 -43.83
CA HIS A 527 6.56 18.95 -43.88
C HIS A 527 7.64 18.39 -44.79
N GLN A 528 8.57 17.61 -44.23
CA GLN A 528 9.43 16.73 -45.00
C GLN A 528 8.61 15.48 -45.34
N ARG A 529 8.29 15.34 -46.63
CA ARG A 529 7.62 14.17 -47.22
C ARG A 529 8.40 12.90 -46.86
N GLN A 530 7.76 11.96 -46.17
CA GLN A 530 8.19 10.57 -46.23
C GLN A 530 7.86 10.02 -47.62
N LEU A 531 8.87 9.49 -48.28
CA LEU A 531 8.81 8.83 -49.58
C LEU A 531 8.04 7.50 -49.44
N SER A 532 6.80 7.48 -49.93
CA SER A 532 6.07 6.23 -50.17
C SER A 532 6.54 5.61 -51.49
N LEU A 533 6.99 4.35 -51.46
CA LEU A 533 7.23 3.53 -52.64
C LEU A 533 5.91 3.12 -53.32
N PRO A 534 5.86 2.92 -54.65
CA PRO A 534 4.61 2.70 -55.38
C PRO A 534 4.05 1.29 -55.20
N LEU A 535 2.74 1.22 -55.00
CA LEU A 535 1.95 -0.01 -54.96
C LEU A 535 1.78 -0.58 -56.38
N THR A 536 2.48 -1.66 -56.71
CA THR A 536 2.19 -2.46 -57.91
C THR A 536 1.33 -3.68 -57.54
N GLN A 537 0.21 -3.81 -58.23
CA GLN A 537 -0.72 -4.93 -58.14
C GLN A 537 -0.05 -6.26 -58.53
N ALA A 538 -0.19 -7.29 -57.70
CA ALA A 538 0.09 -8.67 -58.08
C ALA A 538 -1.10 -9.56 -57.71
N LYS A 539 -1.59 -10.30 -58.71
CA LYS A 539 -2.72 -11.25 -58.66
C LYS A 539 -2.39 -12.45 -57.74
N PRO A 540 -3.39 -13.10 -57.11
CA PRO A 540 -3.15 -14.33 -56.36
C PRO A 540 -3.00 -15.52 -57.32
N SER A 541 -1.91 -16.28 -57.18
CA SER A 541 -1.74 -17.59 -57.81
C SER A 541 -2.21 -18.69 -56.86
N THR A 542 -2.97 -19.61 -57.43
CA THR A 542 -3.44 -20.87 -56.86
C THR A 542 -2.27 -21.85 -56.66
N LYS A 543 -2.15 -22.46 -55.46
CA LYS A 543 -1.86 -23.90 -55.26
C LYS A 543 -1.81 -24.29 -53.78
N ARG A 544 -2.46 -25.43 -53.51
CA ARG A 544 -2.64 -26.15 -52.25
C ARG A 544 -1.34 -26.80 -51.74
N GLY A 545 -1.18 -26.86 -50.42
CA GLY A 545 -0.50 -27.93 -49.67
C GLY A 545 -1.32 -28.15 -48.38
N PHE A 546 -2.14 -29.19 -48.28
CA PHE A 546 -1.85 -30.59 -47.91
C PHE A 546 -1.27 -30.75 -46.49
N PHE A 547 -2.06 -30.39 -45.48
CA PHE A 547 -2.27 -31.07 -44.18
C PHE A 547 -3.17 -30.17 -43.31
N ARG A 548 -4.48 -30.17 -43.57
CA ARG A 548 -5.45 -29.52 -42.69
C ARG A 548 -6.85 -30.15 -42.87
N GLU A 549 -6.98 -31.41 -42.48
CA GLU A 549 -8.28 -32.09 -42.48
C GLU A 549 -8.55 -32.93 -41.21
N GLU A 550 -7.67 -32.91 -40.20
CA GLU A 550 -7.91 -33.63 -38.93
C GLU A 550 -8.18 -32.73 -37.70
N THR A 551 -8.07 -31.41 -37.80
CA THR A 551 -8.35 -30.51 -36.68
C THR A 551 -9.81 -30.08 -36.54
N ASP A 552 -10.64 -30.27 -37.58
CA ASP A 552 -12.00 -29.73 -37.59
C ASP A 552 -13.07 -30.68 -36.99
N HIS A 553 -12.72 -31.96 -36.79
CA HIS A 553 -13.59 -32.93 -36.11
C HIS A 553 -13.38 -32.99 -34.59
N LEU A 554 -12.22 -32.55 -34.09
CA LEU A 554 -11.94 -32.50 -32.64
C LEU A 554 -12.54 -31.25 -31.97
N ILE A 555 -12.56 -30.12 -32.69
CA ILE A 555 -13.10 -28.84 -32.19
C ILE A 555 -14.64 -28.89 -32.05
N LYS A 556 -15.34 -29.65 -32.90
CA LYS A 556 -16.81 -29.79 -32.83
C LYS A 556 -17.31 -30.75 -31.74
N ASN A 557 -16.50 -31.70 -31.26
CA ASN A 557 -16.93 -32.68 -30.25
C ASN A 557 -16.61 -32.26 -28.80
N ILE A 558 -15.67 -31.33 -28.58
CA ILE A 558 -15.30 -30.88 -27.22
C ILE A 558 -16.11 -29.65 -26.78
N LEU A 559 -16.54 -28.78 -27.70
CA LEU A 559 -17.40 -27.63 -27.35
C LEU A 559 -18.90 -27.95 -27.20
N GLY A 560 -19.33 -29.18 -27.51
CA GLY A 560 -20.75 -29.52 -27.65
C GLY A 560 -21.51 -29.95 -26.38
N LYS A 561 -20.87 -30.18 -25.22
CA LYS A 561 -21.58 -30.81 -24.07
C LYS A 561 -21.28 -30.28 -22.66
N ARG A 562 -20.72 -29.07 -22.48
CA ARG A 562 -20.61 -28.45 -21.14
C ARG A 562 -20.95 -26.95 -21.04
N ILE A 563 -21.75 -26.42 -21.96
CA ILE A 563 -22.28 -25.03 -21.88
C ILE A 563 -23.81 -25.01 -21.62
N GLY A 564 -24.45 -26.17 -21.43
CA GLY A 564 -25.89 -26.29 -21.22
C GLY A 564 -26.43 -25.96 -19.81
N LYS A 565 -25.63 -25.36 -18.92
CA LYS A 565 -26.09 -24.96 -17.57
C LYS A 565 -25.78 -23.51 -17.17
N PHE A 566 -25.22 -22.70 -18.07
CA PHE A 566 -24.95 -21.27 -17.84
C PHE A 566 -25.80 -20.32 -18.69
N ILE A 567 -26.86 -20.82 -19.32
CA ILE A 567 -27.80 -20.01 -20.09
C ILE A 567 -29.21 -20.32 -19.59
N ASN A 568 -29.50 -19.89 -18.36
CA ASN A 568 -30.85 -19.43 -18.03
C ASN A 568 -30.68 -17.94 -17.73
N PRO A 569 -31.15 -17.02 -18.59
CA PRO A 569 -31.26 -15.64 -18.21
C PRO A 569 -32.32 -15.58 -17.11
N SER A 570 -31.89 -15.25 -15.89
CA SER A 570 -32.79 -14.63 -14.93
C SER A 570 -33.20 -13.29 -15.52
N ASP A 571 -34.49 -12.99 -15.53
CA ASP A 571 -35.07 -11.71 -15.97
C ASP A 571 -34.52 -10.54 -15.13
N GLU A 572 -33.33 -10.05 -15.45
CA GLU A 572 -32.82 -8.75 -15.01
C GLU A 572 -32.85 -7.74 -16.17
N PRO A 573 -33.20 -6.46 -15.91
CA PRO A 573 -33.29 -5.43 -16.94
C PRO A 573 -31.93 -5.20 -17.63
N PRO A 574 -31.89 -4.60 -18.84
CA PRO A 574 -30.66 -4.44 -19.62
C PRO A 574 -29.57 -3.75 -18.80
N ASN A 575 -28.42 -4.44 -18.66
CA ASN A 575 -27.33 -4.07 -17.76
C ASN A 575 -26.51 -2.90 -18.34
N SER A 576 -27.05 -1.66 -18.25
CA SER A 576 -26.38 -0.40 -18.66
C SER A 576 -24.92 -0.32 -18.22
N LEU A 577 -24.63 -0.76 -17.00
CA LEU A 577 -23.28 -0.74 -16.44
C LEU A 577 -22.29 -1.62 -17.23
N ARG A 578 -22.73 -2.79 -17.68
CA ARG A 578 -21.88 -3.68 -18.46
C ARG A 578 -21.58 -3.09 -19.83
N GLU A 579 -22.58 -2.47 -20.46
CA GLU A 579 -22.41 -1.77 -21.73
C GLU A 579 -21.44 -0.59 -21.61
N PHE A 580 -21.57 0.23 -20.55
CA PHE A 580 -20.64 1.32 -20.25
C PHE A 580 -19.21 0.82 -20.04
N TYR A 581 -19.04 -0.20 -19.20
CA TYR A 581 -17.75 -0.79 -18.86
C TYR A 581 -17.06 -1.38 -20.11
N ASP A 582 -17.77 -2.23 -20.85
CA ASP A 582 -17.24 -2.87 -22.07
C ASP A 582 -16.94 -1.82 -23.16
N SER A 583 -17.80 -0.80 -23.30
CA SER A 583 -17.57 0.33 -24.22
C SER A 583 -16.33 1.14 -23.84
N TRP A 584 -16.11 1.38 -22.53
CA TRP A 584 -14.96 2.14 -22.06
C TRP A 584 -13.64 1.42 -22.38
N HIS A 585 -13.56 0.12 -22.09
CA HIS A 585 -12.35 -0.67 -22.36
C HIS A 585 -12.06 -0.90 -23.85
N SER A 586 -13.02 -0.60 -24.74
CA SER A 586 -12.78 -0.59 -26.19
C SER A 586 -12.00 0.64 -26.68
N LYS A 587 -11.93 1.72 -25.89
CA LYS A 587 -11.27 2.98 -26.23
C LYS A 587 -9.79 2.96 -25.80
N PRO A 588 -8.91 3.73 -26.47
CA PRO A 588 -7.55 3.92 -25.99
C PRO A 588 -7.55 4.58 -24.61
N VAL A 589 -6.60 4.19 -23.76
CA VAL A 589 -6.48 4.71 -22.40
C VAL A 589 -6.01 6.17 -22.42
N ASP A 590 -6.77 7.07 -21.83
CA ASP A 590 -6.34 8.42 -21.50
C ASP A 590 -5.81 8.44 -20.06
N TYR A 591 -4.49 8.54 -19.90
CA TYR A 591 -3.84 8.59 -18.59
C TYR A 591 -4.17 9.84 -17.76
N HIS A 592 -4.83 10.85 -18.33
CA HIS A 592 -5.29 12.02 -17.58
C HIS A 592 -6.80 12.09 -17.38
N GLY A 593 -7.55 11.23 -18.06
CA GLY A 593 -9.00 11.11 -17.98
C GLY A 593 -9.45 10.07 -16.95
N LEU A 594 -10.66 9.55 -17.15
CA LEU A 594 -11.26 8.49 -16.33
C LEU A 594 -10.50 7.16 -16.50
N LEU A 595 -10.19 6.49 -15.39
CA LEU A 595 -9.61 5.14 -15.37
C LEU A 595 -10.58 4.17 -14.70
N LEU A 596 -11.01 3.13 -15.42
CA LEU A 596 -11.86 2.07 -14.88
C LEU A 596 -11.04 0.79 -14.71
N PRO A 597 -10.88 0.27 -13.48
CA PRO A 597 -10.11 -0.95 -13.26
C PRO A 597 -10.78 -2.14 -13.92
N ARG A 598 -9.97 -3.08 -14.40
CA ARG A 598 -10.43 -4.41 -14.77
C ARG A 598 -10.73 -5.20 -13.50
N ILE A 599 -11.99 -5.63 -13.36
CA ILE A 599 -12.50 -6.31 -12.16
C ILE A 599 -12.78 -7.80 -12.37
N ASP A 600 -12.39 -8.37 -13.52
CA ASP A 600 -12.47 -9.82 -13.73
C ASP A 600 -11.50 -10.55 -12.79
N GLY A 601 -11.87 -11.76 -12.35
CA GLY A 601 -11.12 -12.52 -11.35
C GLY A 601 -9.60 -12.59 -11.62
N PRO A 602 -9.15 -12.96 -12.83
CA PRO A 602 -7.71 -13.03 -13.17
C PRO A 602 -6.98 -11.67 -13.17
N GLU A 603 -7.70 -10.56 -13.29
CA GLU A 603 -7.14 -9.20 -13.37
C GLU A 603 -6.94 -8.59 -11.97
N ILE A 604 -7.64 -9.10 -10.95
CA ILE A 604 -7.43 -8.74 -9.55
C ILE A 604 -6.27 -9.56 -8.99
N LYS A 605 -5.14 -8.89 -8.73
CA LYS A 605 -3.90 -9.56 -8.31
C LYS A 605 -3.67 -9.47 -6.82
N VAL A 606 -2.79 -10.32 -6.30
CA VAL A 606 -2.26 -10.22 -4.94
C VAL A 606 -1.11 -9.21 -4.91
N TRP A 607 -1.16 -8.26 -3.98
CA TRP A 607 -0.12 -7.24 -3.80
C TRP A 607 1.18 -7.84 -3.23
N ALA A 608 1.98 -8.44 -4.11
CA ALA A 608 3.17 -9.21 -3.76
C ALA A 608 4.20 -8.40 -2.96
N GLN A 609 4.48 -7.14 -3.34
CA GLN A 609 5.42 -6.29 -2.60
C GLN A 609 5.00 -6.04 -1.16
N ARG A 610 3.71 -6.09 -0.83
CA ARG A 610 3.25 -5.96 0.56
C ARG A 610 3.21 -7.31 1.27
N TYR A 611 2.63 -8.32 0.63
CA TYR A 611 2.28 -9.59 1.29
C TYR A 611 3.38 -10.66 1.25
N LEU A 612 4.24 -10.65 0.23
CA LEU A 612 5.26 -11.67 -0.01
C LEU A 612 6.69 -11.17 0.22
N ARG A 613 6.92 -9.87 0.41
CA ARG A 613 8.27 -9.28 0.49
C ARG A 613 9.18 -9.85 1.57
N TRP A 614 8.61 -10.43 2.63
CA TRP A 614 9.36 -11.02 3.74
C TRP A 614 9.50 -12.54 3.65
N ILE A 615 8.95 -13.17 2.61
CA ILE A 615 9.03 -14.61 2.39
C ILE A 615 10.22 -14.88 1.44
N PRO A 616 11.32 -15.46 1.92
CA PRO A 616 12.51 -15.69 1.09
C PRO A 616 12.23 -16.55 -0.14
N GLU A 617 11.37 -17.56 -0.02
CA GLU A 617 10.98 -18.45 -1.12
C GLU A 617 10.25 -17.73 -2.26
N ALA A 618 9.63 -16.57 -1.98
CA ALA A 618 8.96 -15.74 -2.98
C ALA A 618 9.91 -14.72 -3.64
N GLN A 619 11.15 -14.60 -3.16
CA GLN A 619 12.12 -13.63 -3.69
C GLN A 619 12.88 -14.21 -4.89
N LEU A 620 13.01 -13.41 -5.96
CA LEU A 620 13.74 -13.74 -7.18
C LEU A 620 15.08 -13.01 -7.19
N HIS A 621 16.18 -13.70 -6.87
CA HIS A 621 17.50 -13.06 -6.81
C HIS A 621 17.90 -12.39 -8.13
N GLY A 622 18.15 -11.07 -8.10
CA GLY A 622 18.56 -10.30 -9.27
C GLY A 622 17.49 -10.08 -10.34
N GLY A 623 16.24 -10.45 -10.05
CA GLY A 623 15.08 -10.31 -10.95
C GLY A 623 13.94 -9.49 -10.35
N GLY A 624 12.85 -9.37 -11.10
CA GLY A 624 11.63 -8.69 -10.64
C GLY A 624 11.52 -7.21 -11.02
N THR A 625 10.40 -6.62 -10.64
CA THR A 625 10.04 -5.23 -10.98
C THR A 625 10.96 -4.22 -10.31
N ILE A 626 11.41 -4.48 -9.07
CA ILE A 626 12.31 -3.58 -8.34
C ILE A 626 13.70 -3.54 -8.96
N ALA A 627 14.28 -4.70 -9.30
CA ALA A 627 15.57 -4.76 -10.00
C ALA A 627 15.49 -4.06 -11.37
N THR A 628 14.36 -4.19 -12.06
CA THR A 628 14.11 -3.48 -13.32
C THR A 628 13.99 -1.96 -13.09
N ALA A 629 13.24 -1.53 -12.08
CA ALA A 629 13.07 -0.12 -11.73
C ALA A 629 14.39 0.54 -11.33
N ALA A 630 15.24 -0.15 -10.56
CA ALA A 630 16.57 0.34 -10.21
C ALA A 630 17.43 0.57 -11.45
N LYS A 631 17.47 -0.39 -12.38
CA LYS A 631 18.18 -0.22 -13.66
C LYS A 631 17.63 0.96 -14.49
N ILE A 632 16.30 1.15 -14.49
CA ILE A 632 15.67 2.29 -15.18
C ILE A 632 16.10 3.61 -14.53
N LEU A 633 16.09 3.69 -13.19
CA LEU A 633 16.53 4.88 -12.46
C LEU A 633 18.01 5.18 -12.71
N ASP A 634 18.87 4.17 -12.68
CA ASP A 634 20.29 4.30 -12.99
C ASP A 634 20.49 4.83 -14.42
N LEU A 635 19.78 4.26 -15.41
CA LEU A 635 19.81 4.73 -16.79
C LEU A 635 19.28 6.16 -16.94
N MET A 636 18.24 6.54 -16.20
CA MET A 636 17.72 7.91 -16.22
C MET A 636 18.71 8.92 -15.64
N GLU A 637 19.38 8.58 -14.53
CA GLU A 637 20.44 9.42 -13.95
C GLU A 637 21.61 9.57 -14.93
N GLU A 638 22.00 8.47 -15.61
CA GLU A 638 23.02 8.50 -16.66
C GLU A 638 22.60 9.40 -17.83
N VAL A 639 21.38 9.26 -18.34
CA VAL A 639 20.83 10.11 -19.41
C VAL A 639 20.79 11.58 -18.99
N GLN A 640 20.38 11.88 -17.76
CA GLN A 640 20.35 13.25 -17.25
C GLN A 640 21.76 13.84 -17.12
N SER A 641 22.72 13.06 -16.62
CA SER A 641 24.13 13.43 -16.55
C SER A 641 24.71 13.69 -17.95
N LEU A 642 24.40 12.83 -18.92
CA LEU A 642 24.77 13.02 -20.31
C LEU A 642 24.11 14.26 -20.92
N GLN A 643 22.85 14.55 -20.61
CA GLN A 643 22.18 15.76 -21.07
C GLN A 643 22.83 17.02 -20.51
N VAL A 644 23.18 17.03 -19.21
CA VAL A 644 23.94 18.13 -18.60
C VAL A 644 25.28 18.30 -19.30
N LYS A 645 26.01 17.21 -19.58
CA LYS A 645 27.27 17.27 -20.36
C LYS A 645 27.06 17.80 -21.77
N VAL A 646 26.00 17.39 -22.46
CA VAL A 646 25.67 17.90 -23.80
C VAL A 646 25.35 19.39 -23.74
N ASP A 647 24.59 19.83 -22.73
CA ASP A 647 24.25 21.25 -22.53
C ASP A 647 25.49 22.07 -22.12
N GLU A 648 26.38 21.49 -21.31
CA GLU A 648 27.69 22.03 -20.94
C GLU A 648 28.62 22.10 -22.15
N GLU A 649 28.70 21.08 -23.01
CA GLU A 649 29.49 21.10 -24.24
C GLU A 649 28.92 22.08 -25.28
N HIS A 650 27.59 22.20 -25.38
CA HIS A 650 26.93 23.25 -26.16
C HIS A 650 27.24 24.65 -25.61
N SER A 651 27.50 24.76 -24.30
CA SER A 651 27.89 26.02 -23.63
C SER A 651 29.43 26.25 -23.65
N GLN A 652 30.24 25.20 -23.67
CA GLN A 652 31.71 25.18 -23.65
C GLN A 652 32.35 25.22 -25.04
N ALA A 653 31.56 25.48 -26.10
CA ALA A 653 32.07 26.08 -27.33
C ALA A 653 32.77 27.45 -27.08
N VAL A 654 32.79 27.95 -25.83
CA VAL A 654 33.76 28.92 -25.32
C VAL A 654 34.41 28.37 -24.05
N SER A 655 35.71 28.02 -24.17
CA SER A 655 36.68 27.63 -23.13
C SER A 655 36.42 26.32 -22.37
N GLY A 656 37.32 25.35 -22.59
CA GLY A 656 37.31 24.04 -21.94
C GLY A 656 38.16 23.96 -20.67
N ASP A 657 37.76 23.05 -19.79
CA ASP A 657 38.58 21.95 -19.27
C ASP A 657 37.65 21.06 -18.41
N VAL A 658 37.70 19.74 -18.56
CA VAL A 658 36.90 18.81 -17.73
C VAL A 658 37.81 17.75 -17.10
N HIS A 659 37.84 17.76 -15.77
CA HIS A 659 38.40 16.69 -14.95
C HIS A 659 37.50 15.45 -14.97
N SER A 660 38.11 14.28 -15.09
CA SER A 660 37.47 12.97 -14.96
C SER A 660 37.43 12.52 -13.49
N VAL A 661 36.30 11.97 -13.07
CA VAL A 661 36.16 11.19 -11.82
C VAL A 661 35.50 9.85 -12.16
N PRO A 662 36.00 8.72 -11.62
CA PRO A 662 35.59 7.39 -12.07
C PRO A 662 34.19 7.02 -11.55
N MET A 663 33.32 6.58 -12.46
CA MET A 663 32.06 5.90 -12.15
C MET A 663 32.23 4.40 -12.35
N LEU A 664 32.47 3.70 -11.25
CA LEU A 664 32.22 2.27 -11.14
C LEU A 664 31.51 2.08 -9.80
N ARG A 665 30.17 2.08 -9.84
CA ARG A 665 29.37 1.62 -8.71
C ARG A 665 28.87 0.22 -9.01
N ASN A 666 29.16 -0.68 -8.08
CA ASN A 666 28.65 -2.05 -8.09
C ASN A 666 27.12 -2.03 -8.20
N SER A 667 26.56 -2.79 -9.15
CA SER A 667 25.11 -2.96 -9.26
C SER A 667 24.58 -3.57 -7.97
N ALA A 668 23.77 -2.83 -7.21
CA ALA A 668 23.14 -3.36 -6.02
C ALA A 668 22.08 -4.40 -6.41
N ARG A 669 22.15 -5.59 -5.81
CA ARG A 669 21.11 -6.61 -5.93
C ARG A 669 20.03 -6.31 -4.90
N LEU A 670 19.07 -5.47 -5.28
CA LEU A 670 17.89 -5.18 -4.46
C LEU A 670 16.95 -6.39 -4.41
N SER A 671 16.14 -6.50 -3.35
CA SER A 671 15.06 -7.50 -3.28
C SER A 671 14.10 -7.35 -4.44
N SER A 672 13.66 -8.50 -4.98
CA SER A 672 12.76 -8.56 -6.14
C SER A 672 11.39 -7.96 -5.85
N LEU A 673 11.02 -7.90 -4.57
CA LEU A 673 9.71 -7.44 -4.11
C LEU A 673 9.78 -6.07 -3.44
N PHE A 674 10.81 -5.75 -2.65
CA PHE A 674 10.86 -4.48 -1.92
C PHE A 674 12.29 -3.90 -1.81
N PRO A 675 12.57 -2.67 -2.30
CA PRO A 675 13.93 -2.14 -2.33
C PRO A 675 14.56 -1.87 -0.95
N PHE A 676 13.73 -1.83 0.11
CA PHE A 676 14.17 -1.65 1.50
C PHE A 676 14.25 -2.96 2.29
N ALA A 677 13.95 -4.10 1.65
CA ALA A 677 14.19 -5.42 2.23
C ALA A 677 15.57 -5.92 1.78
N LEU A 678 16.31 -6.53 2.71
CA LEU A 678 17.59 -7.17 2.38
C LEU A 678 17.38 -8.43 1.54
N LEU A 679 18.22 -8.61 0.51
CA LEU A 679 18.55 -9.92 -0.01
C LEU A 679 19.79 -10.39 0.75
N GLN A 680 19.63 -11.29 1.73
CA GLN A 680 20.80 -11.93 2.30
C GLN A 680 21.49 -12.79 1.22
N ARG A 681 22.83 -12.72 1.21
CA ARG A 681 23.66 -13.36 0.19
C ARG A 681 23.73 -14.85 0.45
N GLN A 682 23.16 -15.66 -0.44
CA GLN A 682 23.81 -16.90 -0.86
C GLN A 682 23.70 -17.03 -2.38
N SER A 683 24.84 -17.25 -3.05
CA SER A 683 24.82 -17.67 -4.45
C SER A 683 24.34 -19.12 -4.50
N VAL A 684 23.04 -19.33 -4.47
CA VAL A 684 22.50 -20.58 -4.99
C VAL A 684 22.61 -20.43 -6.51
N LYS A 685 23.60 -21.08 -7.11
CA LYS A 685 23.48 -21.45 -8.53
C LYS A 685 22.12 -22.15 -8.60
N PRO A 686 21.14 -21.66 -9.39
CA PRO A 686 19.88 -22.38 -9.52
C PRO A 686 20.22 -23.76 -10.06
N ALA A 687 20.13 -24.77 -9.21
CA ALA A 687 20.01 -26.13 -9.67
C ALA A 687 18.59 -26.23 -10.22
N LEU A 688 18.44 -25.84 -11.49
CA LEU A 688 17.36 -26.37 -12.28
C LEU A 688 17.41 -27.89 -12.10
N PRO A 689 16.31 -28.57 -11.71
CA PRO A 689 16.25 -30.01 -11.80
C PRO A 689 16.23 -30.35 -13.30
N THR A 690 17.41 -30.40 -13.93
CA THR A 690 17.58 -31.08 -15.22
C THR A 690 17.72 -32.57 -14.94
N SER A 691 16.69 -33.16 -14.33
CA SER A 691 16.44 -34.59 -14.51
C SER A 691 15.53 -34.69 -15.73
N THR A 692 16.01 -35.41 -16.74
CA THR A 692 15.66 -35.36 -18.18
C THR A 692 16.45 -34.28 -18.92
N TRP A 693 17.09 -34.68 -20.02
CA TRP A 693 17.99 -33.88 -20.90
C TRP A 693 19.48 -33.83 -20.55
N LYS A 694 20.05 -34.96 -20.12
CA LYS A 694 21.48 -35.29 -20.33
C LYS A 694 21.63 -36.74 -20.77
N ASP A 695 21.06 -37.03 -21.93
CA ASP A 695 21.60 -37.98 -22.88
C ASP A 695 21.59 -37.22 -24.19
N LEU A 696 22.72 -36.57 -24.51
CA LEU A 696 23.19 -36.16 -25.83
C LEU A 696 24.38 -35.21 -25.64
N GLU A 697 25.55 -35.76 -25.96
CA GLU A 697 26.72 -35.11 -26.53
C GLU A 697 27.67 -34.34 -25.58
N ASP A 698 28.72 -35.06 -25.19
CA ASP A 698 30.01 -34.51 -24.80
C ASP A 698 30.69 -33.87 -26.03
N GLU A 699 30.67 -32.54 -26.10
CA GLU A 699 31.66 -31.78 -26.88
C GLU A 699 32.99 -31.84 -26.14
N ASP A 700 33.82 -32.85 -26.43
CA ASP A 700 35.30 -32.72 -26.37
C ASP A 700 36.07 -33.94 -26.93
N ASP A 701 35.42 -35.00 -27.43
CA ASP A 701 36.12 -36.23 -27.87
C ASP A 701 36.04 -36.57 -29.38
N LEU A 702 35.56 -35.67 -30.25
CA LEU A 702 35.39 -35.95 -31.69
C LEU A 702 36.44 -35.34 -32.65
N VAL A 703 37.60 -34.93 -32.16
CA VAL A 703 38.71 -34.48 -33.05
C VAL A 703 39.95 -35.39 -32.97
N LYS A 704 39.87 -36.54 -32.28
CA LYS A 704 40.98 -37.51 -32.26
C LYS A 704 40.49 -38.94 -32.31
N ARG A 705 40.25 -39.43 -33.53
CA ARG A 705 40.64 -40.77 -34.02
C ARG A 705 39.98 -41.00 -35.38
N ASP A 706 40.60 -40.41 -36.41
CA ASP A 706 40.70 -41.12 -37.68
C ASP A 706 41.64 -42.30 -37.50
N ASP A 707 41.38 -43.36 -38.27
CA ASP A 707 42.17 -44.57 -38.47
C ASP A 707 42.13 -45.62 -37.35
N GLU A 708 41.23 -46.61 -37.48
CA GLU A 708 41.63 -47.99 -37.83
C GLU A 708 40.43 -48.97 -37.80
N PHE A 709 40.17 -49.55 -38.98
CA PHE A 709 39.74 -50.92 -39.29
C PHE A 709 38.68 -51.67 -38.47
N VAL A 710 37.69 -52.11 -39.25
CA VAL A 710 36.72 -53.19 -39.04
C VAL A 710 37.40 -54.52 -38.66
N ASP A 711 36.90 -55.19 -37.62
CA ASP A 711 36.75 -56.65 -37.66
C ASP A 711 35.56 -57.17 -36.82
N LEU A 712 34.88 -58.16 -37.39
CA LEU A 712 33.67 -58.83 -36.92
C LEU A 712 34.06 -60.19 -36.31
N SER A 713 33.76 -60.41 -35.02
CA SER A 713 33.57 -61.73 -34.35
C SER A 713 33.61 -61.46 -32.83
N GLY A 714 32.90 -62.14 -31.94
CA GLY A 714 32.01 -63.28 -31.96
C GLY A 714 31.66 -63.61 -30.49
N ASP A 715 30.47 -64.16 -30.29
CA ASP A 715 30.02 -65.06 -29.20
C ASP A 715 30.32 -64.80 -27.71
N MET A 716 29.19 -64.77 -26.97
CA MET A 716 28.88 -65.47 -25.71
C MET A 716 29.96 -65.63 -24.63
N LEU A 717 29.70 -65.00 -23.47
CA LEU A 717 29.26 -65.71 -22.24
C LEU A 717 28.77 -64.72 -21.17
#